data_AF-A0A6G1QQU9-F1
#
_entry.id   AF-A0A6G1QQU9-F1
#
_cell.length_a   1.000
_cell.length_b   1.000
_cell.length_c   1.000
_cell.angle_alpha   90.00
_cell.angle_beta   90.00
_cell.angle_gamma   90.00
#
_symmetry.space_group_name_H-M   'P 1'
#
loop_
_entity.id
_entity.type
_entity.pdbx_description
1 polymer ?
#
loop_
_entity_poly.entity_id
_entity_poly.type
_entity_poly.pdbx_seq_one_letter_code
_entity_poly.pdbx_strand_id
1 'polypeptide(L)'
;MSLSEDQQHSRPPSREEEMEEKADGENGIGQYTPLVALAPDVSLPEEQPPAFRDITTSPAFLCLDELFTSGIISQTKVDKLKSSYRLLYDTLKSAQDSEINLLEEAKRCHAELEKLQAEVEKAEGQSTSEEPESEVNKLSQQLLQAYNELKAAEDREYKTQHQLKCLWEEKHYLEKENETQPKPAELESRMKDLQDKYEDLRKEVAQRQLEVRSLTEDVETHEMQILKEQKELEDQKEIIKLKEAERAHLISIPDQILKEIERKRSKKEAAMRKIETLNTEISEMEQQVKEVEECNLSFSMKKKEAKQELEGLRAQIEVRQKQYKQLVKEQEVNREQEAEFKGNRGILEMKLQNIMLDRKHLYESHSIQLREKNRQMQALKRMEHKLAMAVEQLGLTQSIYNELHAKLDAIPKREASVQQRMELHKEVDVLKVSFEKQLLVAEEESQKKQQYGIIEELLKESNHLREELHNLRCLTKIKAEERGQKHRELLRAEQLKQQIEYELREKDLIIMDHNKLNTMLQRRLLQYCKLCNMIMDEKKKYVKLKEISSEMITELREQLKVLENEKEIQRTIVINKDSGIQLLEHEEVLFNYYEKVNIQEAANIKGSMALETLEKEISNLKLAINEEKRKIDVKKKELSVARDKTLEVLNQQADYNELKGTDPSAVELVKKIEQLEVNLAERERQLLEKDLLVDQVTRLSKPLSERAENGQQDRLTLAKKLNHLRILIINTNHKLMAVSAELSMKQAAALSLQQEIKEKELQMDRCQRQLEEGLPPCPEIEEEWKRMLRDKKRRQRDKEERERFYLRGKIFVATVNGVTIIEALQLSFALICTAGVIGAR
;
A
#
# COMPACT_ATOMS: atom_id res chain seq x y z
N MET A 1 90.22 -87.61 -11.56
CA MET A 1 90.01 -86.75 -10.36
C MET A 1 90.78 -85.46 -10.58
N SER A 2 90.27 -84.35 -10.04
CA SER A 2 90.95 -83.16 -9.47
C SER A 2 92.37 -82.78 -9.94
N LEU A 3 92.76 -81.50 -10.12
CA LEU A 3 92.06 -80.20 -10.15
C LEU A 3 93.09 -79.12 -10.60
N SER A 4 92.67 -77.85 -10.70
CA SER A 4 93.50 -76.61 -10.65
C SER A 4 94.65 -76.37 -11.64
N GLU A 5 94.38 -75.43 -12.57
CA GLU A 5 94.95 -74.05 -12.61
C GLU A 5 96.46 -73.76 -12.80
N ASP A 6 96.66 -72.58 -13.41
CA ASP A 6 97.82 -71.69 -13.48
C ASP A 6 99.07 -71.98 -14.37
N GLN A 7 99.11 -71.19 -15.45
CA GLN A 7 100.21 -70.29 -15.88
C GLN A 7 101.55 -70.78 -16.48
N GLN A 8 101.75 -70.27 -17.70
CA GLN A 8 102.99 -69.75 -18.33
C GLN A 8 103.99 -70.69 -19.06
N HIS A 9 104.56 -70.06 -20.10
CA HIS A 9 105.74 -70.41 -20.92
C HIS A 9 105.69 -71.52 -21.98
N SER A 10 106.59 -71.34 -22.96
CA SER A 10 107.14 -72.33 -23.92
C SER A 10 106.42 -72.58 -25.26
N ARG A 11 106.74 -71.69 -26.23
CA ARG A 11 107.25 -72.05 -27.59
C ARG A 11 108.30 -73.20 -27.52
N PRO A 12 108.76 -73.84 -28.63
CA PRO A 12 108.44 -73.72 -30.07
C PRO A 12 108.18 -75.16 -30.64
N PRO A 13 108.74 -75.72 -31.75
CA PRO A 13 109.45 -75.17 -32.92
C PRO A 13 109.12 -75.79 -34.31
N SER A 14 109.87 -75.30 -35.32
CA SER A 14 110.40 -76.03 -36.50
C SER A 14 109.44 -76.45 -37.62
N ARG A 15 109.84 -76.46 -38.91
CA ARG A 15 111.15 -76.14 -39.56
C ARG A 15 110.91 -75.59 -40.99
N GLU A 16 111.80 -74.75 -41.56
CA GLU A 16 112.79 -75.07 -42.63
C GLU A 16 112.21 -75.88 -43.81
N GLU A 17 112.47 -75.60 -45.10
CA GLU A 17 113.72 -75.10 -45.75
C GLU A 17 113.40 -74.34 -47.08
N GLU A 18 114.28 -73.40 -47.49
CA GLU A 18 114.90 -73.18 -48.84
C GLU A 18 114.09 -73.22 -50.17
N MET A 19 114.46 -72.59 -51.31
CA MET A 19 115.65 -71.80 -51.72
C MET A 19 115.35 -70.83 -52.91
N GLU A 20 116.39 -70.09 -53.35
CA GLU A 20 116.79 -69.57 -54.69
C GLU A 20 116.02 -70.05 -55.95
N GLU A 21 116.03 -69.43 -57.16
CA GLU A 21 116.55 -68.18 -57.80
C GLU A 21 115.76 -68.01 -59.14
N LYS A 22 115.88 -67.06 -60.10
CA LYS A 22 116.67 -65.86 -60.54
C LYS A 22 115.66 -65.04 -61.44
N ALA A 23 115.91 -63.96 -62.19
CA ALA A 23 116.76 -62.75 -62.23
C ALA A 23 116.74 -62.19 -63.69
N ASP A 24 117.29 -60.99 -63.90
CA ASP A 24 117.63 -60.32 -65.18
C ASP A 24 116.47 -59.93 -66.13
N GLY A 25 116.43 -58.75 -66.77
CA GLY A 25 117.33 -57.57 -66.75
C GLY A 25 116.56 -56.27 -67.09
N GLU A 26 117.07 -55.07 -66.74
CA GLU A 26 117.89 -54.18 -67.62
C GLU A 26 117.14 -53.62 -68.86
N ASN A 27 117.11 -52.33 -69.22
CA ASN A 27 117.69 -51.04 -68.75
C ASN A 27 116.75 -49.89 -69.23
N GLY A 28 116.82 -48.62 -68.80
CA GLY A 28 117.63 -47.95 -67.77
C GLY A 28 117.60 -46.41 -67.91
N ILE A 29 118.01 -45.70 -66.84
CA ILE A 29 118.46 -44.28 -66.77
C ILE A 29 117.50 -43.18 -67.30
N GLY A 30 116.97 -42.36 -66.38
CA GLY A 30 116.26 -41.12 -66.71
C GLY A 30 115.94 -40.25 -65.49
N GLN A 31 116.94 -39.67 -64.84
CA GLN A 31 116.72 -38.71 -63.73
C GLN A 31 116.15 -37.39 -64.26
N TYR A 32 114.92 -37.06 -63.86
CA TYR A 32 114.43 -35.68 -63.85
C TYR A 32 113.74 -35.37 -62.53
N THR A 33 114.27 -34.38 -61.83
CA THR A 33 113.64 -33.76 -60.66
C THR A 33 112.29 -33.19 -61.09
N PRO A 34 111.16 -33.51 -60.41
CA PRO A 34 109.94 -32.73 -60.62
C PRO A 34 110.22 -31.31 -60.15
N LEU A 35 110.15 -30.33 -61.06
CA LEU A 35 110.17 -28.93 -60.69
C LEU A 35 108.97 -28.67 -59.77
N VAL A 36 109.23 -28.22 -58.54
CA VAL A 36 108.17 -27.71 -57.68
C VAL A 36 107.64 -26.42 -58.31
N ALA A 37 106.52 -26.53 -59.01
CA ALA A 37 105.80 -25.39 -59.55
C ALA A 37 105.15 -24.61 -58.40
N LEU A 38 105.93 -23.70 -57.82
CA LEU A 38 105.38 -22.61 -56.99
C LEU A 38 104.36 -21.84 -57.84
N ALA A 39 103.11 -21.85 -57.41
CA ALA A 39 102.06 -21.08 -58.04
C ALA A 39 102.36 -19.57 -57.93
N PRO A 40 101.95 -18.74 -58.91
CA PRO A 40 102.11 -17.29 -58.80
C PRO A 40 101.34 -16.73 -57.59
N ASP A 41 102.01 -15.92 -56.77
CA ASP A 41 101.39 -15.17 -55.68
C ASP A 41 100.60 -13.98 -56.27
N VAL A 42 99.28 -14.16 -56.44
CA VAL A 42 98.39 -13.16 -57.08
C VAL A 42 97.98 -12.08 -56.09
N SER A 43 98.98 -11.34 -55.59
CA SER A 43 98.84 -10.19 -54.68
C SER A 43 99.07 -8.85 -55.41
N LEU A 44 98.77 -8.76 -56.72
CA LEU A 44 98.87 -7.54 -57.53
C LEU A 44 97.66 -7.37 -58.48
N PRO A 45 97.26 -6.12 -58.81
CA PRO A 45 96.15 -5.85 -59.71
C PRO A 45 96.58 -5.85 -61.18
N GLU A 46 95.95 -6.68 -62.01
CA GLU A 46 96.08 -6.59 -63.48
C GLU A 46 95.15 -5.51 -64.05
N GLU A 47 95.73 -4.42 -64.55
CA GLU A 47 95.02 -3.46 -65.38
C GLU A 47 94.68 -4.08 -66.75
N GLN A 48 93.44 -4.53 -66.93
CA GLN A 48 92.96 -4.95 -68.25
C GLN A 48 92.95 -3.76 -69.23
N PRO A 49 93.61 -3.88 -70.40
CA PRO A 49 93.46 -2.89 -71.46
C PRO A 49 92.00 -2.80 -71.95
N PRO A 50 91.54 -1.62 -72.42
CA PRO A 50 90.16 -1.47 -72.88
C PRO A 50 89.91 -2.33 -74.12
N ALA A 51 89.10 -3.39 -73.96
CA ALA A 51 88.72 -4.27 -75.06
C ALA A 51 88.06 -3.49 -76.20
N PHE A 52 88.68 -3.48 -77.38
CA PHE A 52 88.13 -2.88 -78.59
C PHE A 52 86.84 -3.60 -78.97
N ARG A 53 85.69 -2.95 -78.72
CA ARG A 53 84.36 -3.57 -78.91
C ARG A 53 83.94 -3.75 -80.36
N ASP A 54 84.72 -3.27 -81.34
CA ASP A 54 84.42 -3.43 -82.75
C ASP A 54 85.70 -3.57 -83.60
N ILE A 55 85.88 -4.74 -84.22
CA ILE A 55 87.03 -5.10 -85.07
C ILE A 55 87.21 -4.11 -86.23
N THR A 56 86.12 -3.51 -86.72
CA THR A 56 86.15 -2.55 -87.82
C THR A 56 86.90 -1.27 -87.48
N THR A 57 87.06 -0.96 -86.19
CA THR A 57 87.80 0.21 -85.69
C THR A 57 89.28 -0.07 -85.40
N SER A 58 89.76 -1.31 -85.60
CA SER A 58 91.18 -1.64 -85.42
C SER A 58 92.06 -0.81 -86.39
N PRO A 59 93.21 -0.26 -85.94
CA PRO A 59 94.16 0.42 -86.81
C PRO A 59 94.58 -0.40 -88.04
N ALA A 60 94.62 -1.73 -87.94
CA ALA A 60 94.90 -2.61 -89.07
C ALA A 60 93.77 -2.63 -90.12
N PHE A 61 92.50 -2.57 -89.67
CA PHE A 61 91.35 -2.48 -90.57
C PHE A 61 91.30 -1.12 -91.28
N LEU A 62 91.57 -0.04 -90.54
CA LEU A 62 91.63 1.32 -91.07
C LEU A 62 92.77 1.48 -92.10
N CYS A 63 93.98 1.00 -91.80
CA CYS A 63 95.09 0.98 -92.77
C CYS A 63 94.76 0.16 -94.02
N LEU A 64 94.00 -0.95 -93.91
CA LEU A 64 93.57 -1.73 -95.07
C LEU A 64 92.53 -1.02 -95.94
N ASP A 65 91.68 -0.17 -95.35
CA ASP A 65 90.77 0.72 -96.11
C ASP A 65 91.51 1.92 -96.73
N GLU A 66 92.52 2.47 -96.06
CA GLU A 66 93.35 3.54 -96.61
C GLU A 66 94.22 3.05 -97.79
N LEU A 67 94.79 1.84 -97.68
CA LEU A 67 95.51 1.16 -98.77
C LEU A 67 94.58 0.71 -99.92
N PHE A 68 93.30 0.49 -99.65
CA PHE A 68 92.28 0.25 -100.68
C PHE A 68 91.90 1.54 -101.42
N THR A 69 91.56 2.59 -100.68
CA THR A 69 91.09 3.87 -101.24
C THR A 69 92.20 4.64 -101.97
N SER A 70 93.47 4.43 -101.61
CA SER A 70 94.64 4.87 -102.38
C SER A 70 94.97 3.98 -103.60
N GLY A 71 94.21 2.91 -103.85
CA GLY A 71 94.30 2.07 -105.05
C GLY A 71 95.47 1.08 -105.10
N ILE A 72 96.24 0.94 -104.01
CA ILE A 72 97.48 0.14 -103.97
C ILE A 72 97.19 -1.37 -103.95
N ILE A 73 96.01 -1.78 -103.46
CA ILE A 73 95.57 -3.18 -103.40
C ILE A 73 94.12 -3.32 -103.85
N SER A 74 93.82 -4.38 -104.61
CA SER A 74 92.47 -4.67 -105.11
C SER A 74 91.51 -5.05 -103.97
N GLN A 75 90.22 -4.76 -104.15
CA GLN A 75 89.13 -5.19 -103.24
C GLN A 75 89.27 -6.66 -102.83
N THR A 76 89.46 -7.56 -103.81
CA THR A 76 89.67 -9.01 -103.60
C THR A 76 90.91 -9.41 -102.79
N LYS A 77 91.88 -8.50 -102.63
CA LYS A 77 93.06 -8.68 -101.77
C LYS A 77 92.87 -8.02 -100.41
N VAL A 78 92.18 -6.89 -100.36
CA VAL A 78 91.75 -6.20 -99.13
C VAL A 78 90.80 -7.10 -98.32
N ASP A 79 89.79 -7.69 -98.97
CA ASP A 79 88.84 -8.60 -98.32
C ASP A 79 89.53 -9.85 -97.75
N LYS A 80 90.55 -10.38 -98.46
CA LYS A 80 91.36 -11.51 -97.98
C LYS A 80 92.26 -11.14 -96.80
N LEU A 81 92.82 -9.93 -96.79
CA LEU A 81 93.62 -9.44 -95.66
C LEU A 81 92.73 -9.11 -94.46
N LYS A 82 91.54 -8.54 -94.68
CA LYS A 82 90.52 -8.29 -93.65
C LYS A 82 89.92 -9.57 -93.07
N SER A 83 89.67 -10.60 -93.88
CA SER A 83 89.23 -11.90 -93.37
C SER A 83 90.35 -12.64 -92.65
N SER A 84 91.60 -12.56 -93.14
CA SER A 84 92.76 -13.09 -92.43
C SER A 84 93.03 -12.39 -91.10
N TYR A 85 92.84 -11.06 -91.02
CA TYR A 85 92.99 -10.31 -89.77
C TYR A 85 91.84 -10.57 -88.80
N ARG A 86 90.59 -10.69 -89.29
CA ARG A 86 89.46 -11.19 -88.48
C ARG A 86 89.78 -12.56 -87.90
N LEU A 87 90.16 -13.53 -88.73
CA LEU A 87 90.52 -14.88 -88.26
C LEU A 87 91.62 -14.83 -87.18
N LEU A 88 92.64 -13.98 -87.35
CA LEU A 88 93.71 -13.79 -86.35
C LEU A 88 93.19 -13.13 -85.06
N TYR A 89 92.33 -12.12 -85.16
CA TYR A 89 91.70 -11.45 -84.03
C TYR A 89 90.73 -12.38 -83.28
N ASP A 90 89.89 -13.11 -84.00
CA ASP A 90 88.93 -14.07 -83.47
C ASP A 90 89.66 -15.25 -82.81
N THR A 91 90.80 -15.68 -83.39
CA THR A 91 91.70 -16.68 -82.76
C THR A 91 92.32 -16.12 -81.49
N LEU A 92 92.93 -14.93 -81.53
CA LEU A 92 93.52 -14.27 -80.35
C LEU A 92 92.48 -14.04 -79.24
N LYS A 93 91.29 -13.60 -79.60
CA LYS A 93 90.18 -13.43 -78.67
C LYS A 93 89.72 -14.77 -78.11
N SER A 94 89.58 -15.82 -78.93
CA SER A 94 89.25 -17.16 -78.42
C SER A 94 90.33 -17.72 -77.49
N ALA A 95 91.61 -17.37 -77.72
CA ALA A 95 92.71 -17.72 -76.84
C ALA A 95 92.63 -16.96 -75.52
N GLN A 96 92.38 -15.64 -75.54
CA GLN A 96 92.16 -14.83 -74.33
C GLN A 96 90.91 -15.24 -73.55
N ASP A 97 89.79 -15.47 -74.23
CA ASP A 97 88.57 -16.02 -73.64
C ASP A 97 88.87 -17.41 -73.01
N SER A 98 89.70 -18.24 -73.65
CA SER A 98 90.13 -19.54 -73.07
C SER A 98 91.11 -19.41 -71.90
N GLU A 99 92.00 -18.42 -71.92
CA GLU A 99 92.95 -18.12 -70.84
C GLU A 99 92.22 -17.60 -69.60
N ILE A 100 91.20 -16.74 -69.80
CA ILE A 100 90.26 -16.31 -68.76
C ILE A 100 89.49 -17.51 -68.20
N ASN A 101 88.94 -18.37 -69.06
CA ASN A 101 88.23 -19.59 -68.62
C ASN A 101 89.17 -20.52 -67.82
N LEU A 102 90.41 -20.73 -68.25
CA LEU A 102 91.40 -21.54 -67.54
C LEU A 102 91.85 -20.90 -66.22
N LEU A 103 91.92 -19.57 -66.14
CA LEU A 103 92.15 -18.85 -64.87
C LEU A 103 90.94 -18.94 -63.93
N GLU A 104 89.71 -18.94 -64.45
CA GLU A 104 88.50 -19.21 -63.66
C GLU A 104 88.41 -20.68 -63.22
N GLU A 105 88.91 -21.63 -64.02
CA GLU A 105 89.03 -23.04 -63.64
C GLU A 105 90.12 -23.24 -62.59
N ALA A 106 91.29 -22.63 -62.74
CA ALA A 106 92.33 -22.63 -61.72
C ALA A 106 91.83 -22.04 -60.39
N LYS A 107 91.09 -20.92 -60.43
CA LYS A 107 90.45 -20.33 -59.23
C LYS A 107 89.37 -21.23 -58.63
N ARG A 108 88.55 -21.90 -59.45
CA ARG A 108 87.56 -22.90 -58.99
C ARG A 108 88.24 -24.09 -58.31
N CYS A 109 89.22 -24.71 -58.97
CA CYS A 109 89.97 -25.84 -58.41
C CYS A 109 90.78 -25.44 -57.18
N HIS A 110 91.29 -24.22 -57.08
CA HIS A 110 91.95 -23.74 -55.87
C HIS A 110 90.95 -23.58 -54.71
N ALA A 111 89.78 -22.97 -54.94
CA ALA A 111 88.72 -22.87 -53.93
C ALA A 111 88.11 -24.23 -53.55
N GLU A 112 88.15 -25.23 -54.46
CA GLU A 112 87.81 -26.62 -54.15
C GLU A 112 88.90 -27.32 -53.33
N LEU A 113 90.18 -27.05 -53.59
CA LEU A 113 91.29 -27.51 -52.75
C LEU A 113 91.25 -26.89 -51.35
N GLU A 114 90.99 -25.58 -51.22
CA GLU A 114 90.78 -24.91 -49.93
C GLU A 114 89.59 -25.51 -49.17
N LYS A 115 88.47 -25.81 -49.85
CA LYS A 115 87.34 -26.53 -49.25
C LYS A 115 87.72 -27.92 -48.76
N LEU A 116 88.39 -28.71 -49.61
CA LEU A 116 88.78 -30.08 -49.27
C LEU A 116 89.81 -30.10 -48.13
N GLN A 117 90.73 -29.13 -48.09
CA GLN A 117 91.62 -28.91 -46.95
C GLN A 117 90.82 -28.55 -45.70
N ALA A 118 89.88 -27.59 -45.77
CA ALA A 118 89.01 -27.23 -44.64
C ALA A 118 87.99 -28.33 -44.25
N GLU A 119 87.78 -29.36 -45.07
CA GLU A 119 87.00 -30.56 -44.75
C GLU A 119 87.87 -31.65 -44.13
N VAL A 120 89.13 -31.81 -44.58
CA VAL A 120 90.14 -32.64 -43.91
C VAL A 120 90.47 -32.08 -42.52
N GLU A 121 90.72 -30.78 -42.38
CA GLU A 121 90.95 -30.12 -41.08
C GLU A 121 89.74 -30.27 -40.13
N LYS A 122 88.51 -30.33 -40.65
CA LYS A 122 87.32 -30.64 -39.84
C LYS A 122 87.23 -32.11 -39.43
N ALA A 123 87.65 -33.03 -40.29
CA ALA A 123 87.67 -34.46 -39.99
C ALA A 123 88.77 -34.78 -38.96
N GLU A 124 89.98 -34.26 -39.16
CA GLU A 124 91.10 -34.39 -38.22
C GLU A 124 90.81 -33.64 -36.91
N GLY A 125 90.26 -32.43 -36.98
CA GLY A 125 89.88 -31.61 -35.82
C GLY A 125 88.77 -32.18 -34.94
N GLN A 126 88.05 -33.22 -35.38
CA GLN A 126 87.15 -34.01 -34.52
C GLN A 126 87.89 -35.13 -33.74
N SER A 127 89.18 -35.33 -34.01
CA SER A 127 90.02 -36.37 -33.39
C SER A 127 91.24 -35.82 -32.62
N THR A 128 91.56 -34.53 -32.75
CA THR A 128 92.71 -33.89 -32.09
C THR A 128 92.29 -33.00 -30.91
N SER A 129 91.93 -33.61 -29.79
CA SER A 129 92.01 -32.95 -28.47
C SER A 129 93.45 -33.04 -27.97
N GLU A 130 94.04 -31.93 -27.49
CA GLU A 130 95.44 -31.85 -27.08
C GLU A 130 95.73 -32.53 -25.71
N GLU A 131 95.63 -33.86 -25.64
CA GLU A 131 96.26 -34.66 -24.58
C GLU A 131 97.03 -35.86 -25.18
N PRO A 132 98.23 -36.20 -24.66
CA PRO A 132 99.11 -37.19 -25.28
C PRO A 132 98.73 -38.65 -24.97
N GLU A 133 98.85 -39.51 -25.99
CA GLU A 133 98.92 -40.98 -25.90
C GLU A 133 97.80 -41.70 -25.10
N SER A 134 96.53 -41.54 -25.50
CA SER A 134 95.50 -42.53 -25.18
C SER A 134 95.55 -43.74 -26.12
N GLU A 135 95.15 -44.93 -25.65
CA GLU A 135 95.02 -46.13 -26.50
C GLU A 135 93.94 -45.96 -27.58
N VAL A 136 92.93 -45.14 -27.32
CA VAL A 136 91.85 -44.82 -28.26
C VAL A 136 92.41 -44.17 -29.53
N ASN A 137 93.35 -43.23 -29.40
CA ASN A 137 93.95 -42.57 -30.55
C ASN A 137 94.78 -43.55 -31.40
N LYS A 138 95.49 -44.51 -30.76
CA LYS A 138 96.22 -45.57 -31.48
C LYS A 138 95.27 -46.52 -32.21
N LEU A 139 94.15 -46.90 -31.61
CA LEU A 139 93.12 -47.73 -32.25
C LEU A 139 92.41 -47.01 -33.40
N SER A 140 92.08 -45.71 -33.24
CA SER A 140 91.50 -44.90 -34.32
C SER A 140 92.47 -44.70 -35.49
N GLN A 141 93.76 -44.50 -35.23
CA GLN A 141 94.77 -44.40 -36.27
C GLN A 141 94.95 -45.74 -37.01
N GLN A 142 94.94 -46.87 -36.30
CA GLN A 142 94.97 -48.21 -36.91
C GLN A 142 93.71 -48.50 -37.73
N LEU A 143 92.52 -48.07 -37.27
CA LEU A 143 91.26 -48.22 -38.00
C LEU A 143 91.29 -47.41 -39.31
N LEU A 144 91.76 -46.16 -39.26
CA LEU A 144 91.89 -45.30 -40.43
C LEU A 144 92.92 -45.86 -41.43
N GLN A 145 94.06 -46.36 -40.95
CA GLN A 145 95.05 -47.02 -41.79
C GLN A 145 94.48 -48.28 -42.47
N ALA A 146 93.81 -49.15 -41.72
CA ALA A 146 93.20 -50.37 -42.27
C ALA A 146 92.09 -50.05 -43.28
N TYR A 147 91.31 -48.99 -43.07
CA TYR A 147 90.29 -48.53 -44.02
C TYR A 147 90.91 -48.00 -45.32
N ASN A 148 92.00 -47.23 -45.22
CA ASN A 148 92.74 -46.74 -46.39
C ASN A 148 93.43 -47.89 -47.16
N GLU A 149 94.00 -48.88 -46.46
CA GLU A 149 94.61 -50.06 -47.07
C GLU A 149 93.58 -50.95 -47.77
N LEU A 150 92.40 -51.15 -47.17
CA LEU A 150 91.24 -51.80 -47.80
C LEU A 150 90.81 -51.05 -49.05
N LYS A 151 90.62 -49.72 -48.96
CA LYS A 151 90.13 -48.96 -50.12
C LYS A 151 91.14 -48.96 -51.27
N ALA A 152 92.43 -48.84 -50.96
CA ALA A 152 93.49 -49.01 -51.94
C ALA A 152 93.55 -50.43 -52.54
N ALA A 153 93.00 -51.47 -51.87
CA ALA A 153 92.89 -52.82 -52.40
C ALA A 153 91.70 -52.98 -53.36
N GLU A 154 90.52 -52.44 -53.01
CA GLU A 154 89.35 -52.38 -53.91
C GLU A 154 89.71 -51.72 -55.25
N ASP A 155 90.38 -50.57 -55.19
CA ASP A 155 90.75 -49.79 -56.38
C ASP A 155 91.85 -50.48 -57.22
N ARG A 156 92.61 -51.42 -56.62
CA ARG A 156 93.52 -52.32 -57.34
C ARG A 156 92.75 -53.46 -57.99
N GLU A 157 91.80 -54.07 -57.30
CA GLU A 157 90.95 -55.14 -57.86
C GLU A 157 90.14 -54.64 -59.06
N TYR A 158 89.52 -53.47 -58.96
CA TYR A 158 88.78 -52.88 -60.08
C TYR A 158 89.66 -52.69 -61.34
N LYS A 159 90.92 -52.26 -61.15
CA LYS A 159 91.89 -52.10 -62.23
C LYS A 159 92.34 -53.44 -62.82
N THR A 160 92.59 -54.46 -61.99
CA THR A 160 92.98 -55.79 -62.50
C THR A 160 91.81 -56.50 -63.19
N GLN A 161 90.57 -56.39 -62.67
CA GLN A 161 89.37 -56.90 -63.34
C GLN A 161 89.18 -56.25 -64.72
N HIS A 162 89.35 -54.92 -64.84
CA HIS A 162 89.27 -54.21 -66.11
C HIS A 162 90.36 -54.67 -67.11
N GLN A 163 91.61 -54.80 -66.66
CA GLN A 163 92.71 -55.32 -67.47
C GLN A 163 92.47 -56.78 -67.91
N LEU A 164 91.95 -57.63 -67.02
CA LEU A 164 91.59 -59.03 -67.33
C LEU A 164 90.55 -59.10 -68.44
N LYS A 165 89.56 -58.18 -68.43
CA LYS A 165 88.55 -58.10 -69.49
C LYS A 165 89.17 -57.73 -70.83
N CYS A 166 90.03 -56.71 -70.89
CA CYS A 166 90.73 -56.32 -72.12
C CYS A 166 91.61 -57.45 -72.68
N LEU A 167 92.37 -58.14 -71.81
CA LEU A 167 93.20 -59.28 -72.20
C LEU A 167 92.37 -60.50 -72.64
N TRP A 168 91.17 -60.69 -72.08
CA TRP A 168 90.24 -61.74 -72.52
C TRP A 168 89.66 -61.44 -73.90
N GLU A 169 89.31 -60.19 -74.16
CA GLU A 169 88.86 -59.72 -75.48
C GLU A 169 89.99 -59.88 -76.52
N GLU A 170 91.22 -59.44 -76.21
CA GLU A 170 92.41 -59.61 -77.05
C GLU A 170 92.71 -61.09 -77.35
N LYS A 171 92.70 -61.96 -76.33
CA LYS A 171 92.87 -63.41 -76.50
C LYS A 171 91.84 -63.98 -77.48
N HIS A 172 90.57 -63.60 -77.36
CA HIS A 172 89.51 -64.08 -78.25
C HIS A 172 89.68 -63.57 -79.70
N TYR A 173 90.30 -62.41 -79.93
CA TYR A 173 90.70 -61.98 -81.28
C TYR A 173 91.86 -62.83 -81.82
N LEU A 174 92.89 -63.11 -81.02
CA LEU A 174 94.04 -63.94 -81.42
C LEU A 174 93.69 -65.42 -81.63
N GLU A 175 92.71 -65.95 -80.90
CA GLU A 175 92.17 -67.30 -81.14
C GLU A 175 91.47 -67.37 -82.50
N LYS A 176 90.66 -66.36 -82.87
CA LYS A 176 90.05 -66.27 -84.21
C LYS A 176 91.06 -66.11 -85.34
N GLU A 177 92.17 -65.41 -85.11
CA GLU A 177 93.18 -65.19 -86.15
C GLU A 177 93.98 -66.48 -86.46
N ASN A 178 94.20 -67.33 -85.45
CA ASN A 178 94.83 -68.65 -85.62
C ASN A 178 93.96 -69.69 -86.35
N GLU A 179 92.62 -69.55 -86.36
CA GLU A 179 91.73 -70.47 -87.08
C GLU A 179 91.78 -70.32 -88.61
N THR A 180 92.47 -69.32 -89.16
CA THR A 180 92.35 -68.93 -90.58
C THR A 180 93.63 -68.97 -91.44
N GLN A 181 94.08 -70.17 -91.83
CA GLN A 181 94.85 -70.34 -93.09
C GLN A 181 94.53 -71.66 -93.83
N PRO A 182 93.89 -71.58 -95.01
CA PRO A 182 94.12 -72.53 -96.10
C PRO A 182 94.33 -71.86 -97.48
N LYS A 183 94.64 -72.68 -98.49
CA LYS A 183 95.10 -72.28 -99.84
C LYS A 183 93.92 -72.16 -100.86
N PRO A 184 94.10 -71.50 -102.02
CA PRO A 184 93.08 -70.59 -102.56
C PRO A 184 92.04 -71.20 -103.54
N ALA A 185 91.68 -72.48 -103.41
CA ALA A 185 90.81 -73.16 -104.39
C ALA A 185 89.28 -72.99 -104.16
N GLU A 186 88.85 -72.56 -102.98
CA GLU A 186 87.43 -72.63 -102.55
C GLU A 186 86.69 -71.27 -102.55
N LEU A 187 87.37 -70.19 -102.96
CA LEU A 187 86.89 -68.81 -102.76
C LEU A 187 85.58 -68.47 -103.50
N GLU A 188 85.35 -69.02 -104.68
CA GLU A 188 84.13 -68.72 -105.47
C GLU A 188 82.85 -69.32 -104.85
N SER A 189 82.93 -70.49 -104.21
CA SER A 189 81.79 -71.05 -103.46
C SER A 189 81.45 -70.16 -102.27
N ARG A 190 82.48 -69.77 -101.50
CA ARG A 190 82.32 -69.02 -100.26
C ARG A 190 81.73 -67.62 -100.46
N MET A 191 81.93 -66.99 -101.62
CA MET A 191 81.26 -65.72 -101.95
C MET A 191 79.74 -65.87 -102.02
N LYS A 192 79.24 -66.99 -102.59
CA LYS A 192 77.80 -67.21 -102.74
C LYS A 192 77.13 -67.49 -101.40
N ASP A 193 77.75 -68.35 -100.59
CA ASP A 193 77.29 -68.66 -99.22
C ASP A 193 77.29 -67.43 -98.29
N LEU A 194 78.15 -66.43 -98.57
CA LEU A 194 78.15 -65.15 -97.86
C LEU A 194 77.01 -64.22 -98.32
N GLN A 195 76.67 -64.23 -99.61
CA GLN A 195 75.63 -63.37 -100.15
C GLN A 195 74.23 -63.81 -99.73
N ASP A 196 73.97 -65.12 -99.65
CA ASP A 196 72.69 -65.63 -99.13
C ASP A 196 72.52 -65.30 -97.63
N LYS A 197 73.59 -65.46 -96.82
CA LYS A 197 73.59 -65.08 -95.39
C LYS A 197 73.39 -63.58 -95.17
N TYR A 198 73.92 -62.73 -96.05
CA TYR A 198 73.69 -61.29 -95.99
C TYR A 198 72.21 -60.95 -96.18
N GLU A 199 71.54 -61.56 -97.15
CA GLU A 199 70.13 -61.30 -97.43
C GLU A 199 69.20 -61.92 -96.36
N ASP A 200 69.61 -62.98 -95.65
CA ASP A 200 68.89 -63.48 -94.47
C ASP A 200 69.05 -62.57 -93.24
N LEU A 201 70.27 -62.12 -92.93
CA LEU A 201 70.50 -61.11 -91.88
C LEU A 201 69.73 -59.81 -92.16
N ARG A 202 69.61 -59.41 -93.43
CA ARG A 202 68.82 -58.25 -93.85
C ARG A 202 67.33 -58.42 -93.55
N LYS A 203 66.77 -59.64 -93.72
CA LYS A 203 65.39 -59.96 -93.33
C LYS A 203 65.22 -59.94 -91.82
N GLU A 204 66.17 -60.48 -91.05
CA GLU A 204 66.13 -60.46 -89.59
C GLU A 204 66.19 -59.02 -89.04
N VAL A 205 67.04 -58.16 -89.61
CA VAL A 205 67.09 -56.72 -89.27
C VAL A 205 65.78 -56.02 -89.63
N ALA A 206 65.21 -56.28 -90.80
CA ALA A 206 63.90 -55.72 -91.17
C ALA A 206 62.76 -56.19 -90.25
N GLN A 207 62.80 -57.45 -89.79
CA GLN A 207 61.85 -58.01 -88.85
C GLN A 207 62.01 -57.38 -87.45
N ARG A 208 63.23 -57.25 -86.91
CA ARG A 208 63.45 -56.55 -85.63
C ARG A 208 63.12 -55.06 -85.71
N GLN A 209 63.31 -54.41 -86.85
CA GLN A 209 62.84 -53.04 -87.07
C GLN A 209 61.30 -52.94 -87.12
N LEU A 210 60.59 -54.00 -87.50
CA LEU A 210 59.12 -54.06 -87.40
C LEU A 210 58.68 -54.29 -85.95
N GLU A 211 59.32 -55.24 -85.26
CA GLU A 211 59.10 -55.59 -83.85
C GLU A 211 59.32 -54.38 -82.93
N VAL A 212 60.43 -53.65 -83.09
CA VAL A 212 60.71 -52.41 -82.34
C VAL A 212 59.64 -51.33 -82.59
N ARG A 213 59.11 -51.21 -83.81
CA ARG A 213 58.02 -50.26 -84.10
C ARG A 213 56.73 -50.66 -83.41
N SER A 214 56.33 -51.93 -83.52
CA SER A 214 55.16 -52.46 -82.78
C SER A 214 55.29 -52.20 -81.29
N LEU A 215 56.45 -52.51 -80.69
CA LEU A 215 56.69 -52.29 -79.27
C LEU A 215 56.74 -50.80 -78.88
N THR A 216 57.10 -49.90 -79.81
CA THR A 216 57.03 -48.45 -79.58
C THR A 216 55.59 -47.96 -79.62
N GLU A 217 54.80 -48.40 -80.60
CA GLU A 217 53.36 -48.12 -80.70
C GLU A 217 52.59 -48.70 -79.47
N ASP A 218 52.96 -49.90 -79.01
CA ASP A 218 52.46 -50.49 -77.77
C ASP A 218 52.81 -49.61 -76.56
N VAL A 219 54.06 -49.15 -76.41
CA VAL A 219 54.45 -48.23 -75.31
C VAL A 219 53.68 -46.91 -75.36
N GLU A 220 53.57 -46.26 -76.53
CA GLU A 220 52.80 -45.02 -76.70
C GLU A 220 51.32 -45.19 -76.30
N THR A 221 50.70 -46.33 -76.63
CA THR A 221 49.31 -46.59 -76.20
C THR A 221 49.19 -46.86 -74.70
N HIS A 222 50.18 -47.49 -74.05
CA HIS A 222 50.21 -47.66 -72.60
C HIS A 222 50.45 -46.33 -71.87
N GLU A 223 51.34 -45.46 -72.37
CA GLU A 223 51.54 -44.11 -71.81
C GLU A 223 50.26 -43.27 -71.91
N MET A 224 49.54 -43.34 -73.04
CA MET A 224 48.25 -42.65 -73.20
C MET A 224 47.15 -43.23 -72.29
N GLN A 225 47.18 -44.52 -71.98
CA GLN A 225 46.29 -45.13 -70.97
C GLN A 225 46.64 -44.63 -69.56
N ILE A 226 47.93 -44.62 -69.18
CA ILE A 226 48.40 -44.13 -67.88
C ILE A 226 48.01 -42.67 -67.67
N LEU A 227 48.15 -41.80 -68.68
CA LEU A 227 47.71 -40.39 -68.61
C LEU A 227 46.19 -40.25 -68.41
N LYS A 228 45.40 -41.13 -69.03
CA LYS A 228 43.94 -41.17 -68.87
C LYS A 228 43.54 -41.62 -67.46
N GLU A 229 44.18 -42.68 -66.94
CA GLU A 229 43.97 -43.17 -65.57
C GLU A 229 44.40 -42.16 -64.51
N GLN A 230 45.53 -41.46 -64.71
CA GLN A 230 45.98 -40.38 -63.82
C GLN A 230 44.95 -39.23 -63.75
N LYS A 231 44.33 -38.88 -64.88
CA LYS A 231 43.26 -37.87 -64.90
C LYS A 231 42.02 -38.35 -64.18
N GLU A 232 41.53 -39.56 -64.49
CA GLU A 232 40.36 -40.15 -63.82
C GLU A 232 40.57 -40.31 -62.31
N LEU A 233 41.81 -40.54 -61.86
CA LEU A 233 42.19 -40.57 -60.45
C LEU A 233 42.16 -39.18 -59.78
N GLU A 234 42.52 -38.09 -60.46
CA GLU A 234 42.38 -36.74 -59.87
C GLU A 234 40.92 -36.27 -59.88
N ASP A 235 40.15 -36.55 -60.94
CA ASP A 235 38.70 -36.31 -60.99
C ASP A 235 38.01 -37.03 -59.79
N GLN A 236 38.41 -38.27 -59.49
CA GLN A 236 37.94 -39.00 -58.29
C GLN A 236 38.39 -38.34 -56.97
N LYS A 237 39.63 -37.82 -56.88
CA LYS A 237 40.09 -37.09 -55.68
C LYS A 237 39.26 -35.82 -55.45
N GLU A 238 38.85 -35.09 -56.49
CA GLU A 238 37.97 -33.93 -56.33
C GLU A 238 36.58 -34.32 -55.83
N ILE A 239 36.00 -35.39 -56.38
CA ILE A 239 34.72 -35.95 -55.89
C ILE A 239 34.84 -36.35 -54.41
N ILE A 240 35.94 -36.98 -54.00
CA ILE A 240 36.18 -37.34 -52.58
C ILE A 240 36.24 -36.07 -51.72
N LYS A 241 37.05 -35.06 -52.08
CA LYS A 241 37.16 -33.78 -51.35
C LYS A 241 35.77 -33.14 -51.14
N LEU A 242 34.92 -33.14 -52.17
CA LEU A 242 33.53 -32.65 -52.09
C LEU A 242 32.66 -33.49 -51.16
N LYS A 243 32.74 -34.82 -51.23
CA LYS A 243 31.97 -35.71 -50.33
C LYS A 243 32.44 -35.68 -48.88
N GLU A 244 33.70 -35.39 -48.61
CA GLU A 244 34.18 -35.13 -47.25
C GLU A 244 33.65 -33.80 -46.69
N ALA A 245 33.55 -32.76 -47.52
CA ALA A 245 32.93 -31.49 -47.13
C ALA A 245 31.41 -31.65 -46.87
N GLU A 246 30.68 -32.39 -47.73
CA GLU A 246 29.28 -32.76 -47.48
C GLU A 246 29.13 -33.54 -46.18
N ARG A 247 30.00 -34.53 -45.92
CA ARG A 247 30.00 -35.33 -44.68
C ARG A 247 30.23 -34.45 -43.44
N ALA A 248 31.19 -33.54 -43.48
CA ALA A 248 31.46 -32.61 -42.38
C ALA A 248 30.27 -31.67 -42.11
N HIS A 249 29.63 -31.15 -43.16
CA HIS A 249 28.41 -30.34 -43.01
C HIS A 249 27.28 -31.15 -42.38
N LEU A 250 27.00 -32.36 -42.88
CA LEU A 250 25.94 -33.25 -42.37
C LEU A 250 26.15 -33.66 -40.90
N ILE A 251 27.41 -33.87 -40.46
CA ILE A 251 27.74 -34.15 -39.05
C ILE A 251 27.36 -32.98 -38.12
N SER A 252 27.40 -31.74 -38.61
CA SER A 252 27.07 -30.56 -37.79
C SER A 252 25.57 -30.33 -37.58
N ILE A 253 24.70 -30.91 -38.42
CA ILE A 253 23.24 -30.69 -38.37
C ILE A 253 22.60 -31.31 -37.11
N PRO A 254 22.89 -32.58 -36.71
CA PRO A 254 22.43 -33.15 -35.45
C PRO A 254 22.72 -32.27 -34.22
N ASP A 255 23.91 -31.68 -34.12
CA ASP A 255 24.27 -30.80 -32.99
C ASP A 255 23.44 -29.51 -32.95
N GLN A 256 23.10 -28.95 -34.12
CA GLN A 256 22.20 -27.79 -34.20
C GLN A 256 20.78 -28.17 -33.81
N ILE A 257 20.29 -29.33 -34.26
CA ILE A 257 18.98 -29.88 -33.88
C ILE A 257 18.91 -30.17 -32.38
N LEU A 258 19.95 -30.76 -31.78
CA LEU A 258 20.02 -31.00 -30.33
C LEU A 258 19.99 -29.67 -29.55
N LYS A 259 20.75 -28.65 -29.98
CA LYS A 259 20.74 -27.31 -29.37
C LYS A 259 19.36 -26.64 -29.50
N GLU A 260 18.66 -26.79 -30.63
CA GLU A 260 17.27 -26.37 -30.80
C GLU A 260 16.34 -27.12 -29.82
N ILE A 261 16.42 -28.45 -29.75
CA ILE A 261 15.59 -29.28 -28.85
C ILE A 261 15.81 -28.87 -27.38
N GLU A 262 17.04 -28.62 -26.95
CA GLU A 262 17.37 -28.19 -25.59
C GLU A 262 16.79 -26.80 -25.27
N ARG A 263 16.86 -25.86 -26.25
CA ARG A 263 16.22 -24.53 -26.16
C ARG A 263 14.69 -24.60 -26.13
N LYS A 264 14.07 -25.60 -26.77
CA LYS A 264 12.61 -25.81 -26.74
C LYS A 264 12.19 -26.52 -25.45
N ARG A 265 12.99 -27.47 -24.94
CA ARG A 265 12.79 -28.19 -23.67
C ARG A 265 12.83 -27.23 -22.50
N SER A 266 13.89 -26.44 -22.36
CA SER A 266 14.03 -25.41 -21.31
C SER A 266 12.91 -24.37 -21.34
N LYS A 267 12.47 -23.91 -22.52
CA LYS A 267 11.29 -23.03 -22.67
C LYS A 267 9.98 -23.73 -22.26
N LYS A 268 9.79 -25.01 -22.59
CA LYS A 268 8.65 -25.82 -22.14
C LYS A 268 8.64 -25.97 -20.61
N GLU A 269 9.77 -26.26 -19.99
CA GLU A 269 9.90 -26.38 -18.54
C GLU A 269 9.64 -25.06 -17.81
N ALA A 270 10.16 -23.94 -18.30
CA ALA A 270 9.89 -22.63 -17.73
C ALA A 270 8.39 -22.28 -17.81
N ALA A 271 7.72 -22.63 -18.92
CA ALA A 271 6.27 -22.49 -19.04
C ALA A 271 5.50 -23.45 -18.12
N MET A 272 5.97 -24.69 -17.94
CA MET A 272 5.36 -25.68 -17.06
C MET A 272 5.42 -25.24 -15.59
N ARG A 273 6.59 -24.80 -15.11
CA ARG A 273 6.76 -24.24 -13.75
C ARG A 273 5.86 -23.03 -13.53
N LYS A 274 5.66 -22.19 -14.55
CA LYS A 274 4.74 -21.03 -14.48
C LYS A 274 3.26 -21.45 -14.46
N ILE A 275 2.89 -22.56 -15.09
CA ILE A 275 1.55 -23.16 -14.98
C ILE A 275 1.37 -23.77 -13.58
N GLU A 276 2.38 -24.44 -13.04
CA GLU A 276 2.36 -24.99 -11.68
C GLU A 276 2.15 -23.90 -10.61
N THR A 277 2.88 -22.78 -10.68
CA THR A 277 2.69 -21.66 -9.75
C THR A 277 1.31 -21.01 -9.88
N LEU A 278 0.80 -20.84 -11.11
CA LEU A 278 -0.55 -20.32 -11.33
C LEU A 278 -1.62 -21.30 -10.81
N ASN A 279 -1.40 -22.60 -10.90
CA ASN A 279 -2.32 -23.61 -10.36
C ASN A 279 -2.31 -23.63 -8.82
N THR A 280 -1.17 -23.38 -8.17
CA THR A 280 -1.14 -23.19 -6.70
C THR A 280 -1.85 -21.91 -6.29
N GLU A 281 -1.60 -20.79 -6.97
CA GLU A 281 -2.31 -19.51 -6.73
C GLU A 281 -3.84 -19.67 -6.91
N ILE A 282 -4.30 -20.38 -7.95
CA ILE A 282 -5.71 -20.69 -8.16
C ILE A 282 -6.28 -21.54 -7.01
N SER A 283 -5.53 -22.56 -6.56
CA SER A 283 -5.96 -23.44 -5.48
C SER A 283 -6.11 -22.71 -4.14
N GLU A 284 -5.18 -21.79 -3.83
CA GLU A 284 -5.24 -20.92 -2.66
C GLU A 284 -6.43 -19.95 -2.73
N MET A 285 -6.67 -19.33 -3.90
CA MET A 285 -7.81 -18.44 -4.11
C MET A 285 -9.15 -19.18 -4.04
N GLU A 286 -9.24 -20.40 -4.56
CA GLU A 286 -10.43 -21.25 -4.38
C GLU A 286 -10.71 -21.58 -2.91
N GLN A 287 -9.67 -21.81 -2.11
CA GLN A 287 -9.81 -22.08 -0.68
C GLN A 287 -10.30 -20.83 0.07
N GLN A 288 -9.73 -19.67 -0.21
CA GLN A 288 -10.20 -18.38 0.33
C GLN A 288 -11.66 -18.09 -0.05
N VAL A 289 -12.09 -18.42 -1.27
CA VAL A 289 -13.50 -18.27 -1.69
C VAL A 289 -14.42 -19.17 -0.86
N LYS A 290 -14.05 -20.44 -0.63
CA LYS A 290 -14.84 -21.38 0.20
C LYS A 290 -14.98 -20.87 1.64
N GLU A 291 -13.90 -20.39 2.25
CA GLU A 291 -13.91 -19.80 3.60
C GLU A 291 -14.79 -18.54 3.69
N VAL A 292 -14.77 -17.69 2.65
CA VAL A 292 -15.66 -16.54 2.54
C VAL A 292 -17.12 -16.95 2.34
N GLU A 293 -17.41 -18.00 1.58
CA GLU A 293 -18.78 -18.54 1.42
C GLU A 293 -19.31 -19.12 2.73
N GLU A 294 -18.52 -19.91 3.46
CA GLU A 294 -18.89 -20.43 4.79
C GLU A 294 -19.12 -19.30 5.81
N CYS A 295 -18.27 -18.28 5.82
CA CYS A 295 -18.48 -17.09 6.63
C CYS A 295 -19.78 -16.36 6.27
N ASN A 296 -20.07 -16.18 4.98
CA ASN A 296 -21.32 -15.56 4.52
C ASN A 296 -22.56 -16.38 4.90
N LEU A 297 -22.49 -17.72 4.85
CA LEU A 297 -23.54 -18.60 5.35
C LEU A 297 -23.74 -18.45 6.87
N SER A 298 -22.65 -18.37 7.66
CA SER A 298 -22.70 -18.11 9.10
C SER A 298 -23.36 -16.76 9.42
N PHE A 299 -22.98 -15.68 8.73
CA PHE A 299 -23.62 -14.37 8.88
C PHE A 299 -25.08 -14.37 8.43
N SER A 300 -25.43 -15.12 7.37
CA SER A 300 -26.82 -15.29 6.90
C SER A 300 -27.70 -15.97 7.96
N MET A 301 -27.18 -16.97 8.68
CA MET A 301 -27.89 -17.62 9.79
C MET A 301 -28.05 -16.69 11.00
N LYS A 302 -26.97 -16.06 11.47
CA LYS A 302 -27.01 -15.06 12.57
C LYS A 302 -27.97 -13.90 12.28
N LYS A 303 -28.08 -13.49 11.02
CA LYS A 303 -29.03 -12.47 10.55
C LYS A 303 -30.50 -12.93 10.59
N LYS A 304 -30.78 -14.23 10.40
CA LYS A 304 -32.13 -14.82 10.57
C LYS A 304 -32.49 -14.91 12.05
N GLU A 305 -31.56 -15.40 12.88
CA GLU A 305 -31.71 -15.51 14.34
C GLU A 305 -32.02 -14.14 14.96
N ALA A 306 -31.18 -13.13 14.71
CA ALA A 306 -31.40 -11.76 15.18
C ALA A 306 -32.73 -11.14 14.66
N LYS A 307 -33.21 -11.54 13.48
CA LYS A 307 -34.52 -11.11 12.96
C LYS A 307 -35.67 -11.76 13.73
N GLN A 308 -35.57 -13.04 14.07
CA GLN A 308 -36.56 -13.78 14.88
C GLN A 308 -36.61 -13.24 16.32
N GLU A 309 -35.46 -12.96 16.95
CA GLU A 309 -35.40 -12.32 18.27
C GLU A 309 -36.09 -10.95 18.26
N LEU A 310 -35.80 -10.13 17.25
CA LEU A 310 -36.37 -8.79 17.08
C LEU A 310 -37.90 -8.86 16.85
N GLU A 311 -38.38 -9.84 16.09
CA GLU A 311 -39.82 -10.11 15.92
C GLU A 311 -40.48 -10.56 17.24
N GLY A 312 -39.82 -11.41 18.02
CA GLY A 312 -40.26 -11.78 19.37
C GLY A 312 -40.33 -10.59 20.34
N LEU A 313 -39.34 -9.69 20.29
CA LEU A 313 -39.32 -8.46 21.09
C LEU A 313 -40.43 -7.48 20.68
N ARG A 314 -40.74 -7.34 19.37
CA ARG A 314 -41.90 -6.55 18.91
C ARG A 314 -43.21 -7.09 19.49
N ALA A 315 -43.43 -8.40 19.45
CA ALA A 315 -44.61 -9.03 20.01
C ALA A 315 -44.76 -8.78 21.52
N GLN A 316 -43.66 -8.88 22.28
CA GLN A 316 -43.66 -8.55 23.72
C GLN A 316 -43.99 -7.07 23.98
N ILE A 317 -43.45 -6.15 23.17
CA ILE A 317 -43.74 -4.71 23.27
C ILE A 317 -45.23 -4.46 22.99
N GLU A 318 -45.81 -5.08 21.96
CA GLU A 318 -47.24 -4.95 21.68
C GLU A 318 -48.13 -5.44 22.82
N VAL A 319 -47.79 -6.58 23.44
CA VAL A 319 -48.53 -7.11 24.59
C VAL A 319 -48.46 -6.14 25.76
N ARG A 320 -47.27 -5.61 26.10
CA ARG A 320 -47.12 -4.60 27.17
C ARG A 320 -47.83 -3.28 26.85
N GLN A 321 -47.85 -2.85 25.58
CA GLN A 321 -48.62 -1.67 25.17
C GLN A 321 -50.14 -1.89 25.29
N LYS A 322 -50.64 -3.09 24.99
CA LYS A 322 -52.06 -3.46 25.19
C LYS A 322 -52.42 -3.45 26.68
N GLN A 323 -51.57 -4.04 27.54
CA GLN A 323 -51.71 -4.01 29.00
C GLN A 323 -51.69 -2.59 29.57
N TYR A 324 -50.74 -1.74 29.15
CA TYR A 324 -50.66 -0.35 29.58
C TYR A 324 -51.91 0.46 29.19
N LYS A 325 -52.41 0.28 27.95
CA LYS A 325 -53.66 0.92 27.47
C LYS A 325 -54.89 0.46 28.25
N GLN A 326 -54.90 -0.77 28.78
CA GLN A 326 -55.97 -1.25 29.66
C GLN A 326 -55.87 -0.59 31.05
N LEU A 327 -54.69 -0.60 31.68
CA LEU A 327 -54.48 0.00 33.01
C LEU A 327 -54.80 1.50 33.04
N VAL A 328 -54.52 2.24 31.96
CA VAL A 328 -54.89 3.66 31.83
C VAL A 328 -56.42 3.83 31.85
N LYS A 329 -57.17 3.00 31.10
CA LYS A 329 -58.65 3.05 31.12
C LYS A 329 -59.24 2.68 32.48
N GLU A 330 -58.67 1.70 33.15
CA GLU A 330 -59.07 1.32 34.51
C GLU A 330 -58.79 2.47 35.50
N GLN A 331 -57.68 3.19 35.34
CA GLN A 331 -57.38 4.39 36.12
C GLN A 331 -58.33 5.56 35.82
N GLU A 332 -58.75 5.74 34.56
CA GLU A 332 -59.75 6.74 34.16
C GLU A 332 -61.12 6.46 34.80
N VAL A 333 -61.62 5.22 34.70
CA VAL A 333 -62.89 4.81 35.33
C VAL A 333 -62.84 4.95 36.86
N ASN A 334 -61.74 4.54 37.50
CA ASN A 334 -61.57 4.70 38.96
C ASN A 334 -61.57 6.19 39.37
N ARG A 335 -61.02 7.08 38.53
CA ARG A 335 -61.01 8.53 38.77
C ARG A 335 -62.41 9.15 38.63
N GLU A 336 -63.25 8.65 37.73
CA GLU A 336 -64.65 9.05 37.59
C GLU A 336 -65.48 8.60 38.80
N GLN A 337 -65.34 7.34 39.23
CA GLN A 337 -65.96 6.83 40.45
C GLN A 337 -65.54 7.64 41.70
N GLU A 338 -64.25 7.96 41.83
CA GLU A 338 -63.74 8.85 42.88
C GLU A 338 -64.41 10.23 42.87
N ALA A 339 -64.73 10.78 41.69
CA ALA A 339 -65.43 12.06 41.57
C ALA A 339 -66.91 11.93 41.97
N GLU A 340 -67.58 10.86 41.57
CA GLU A 340 -68.96 10.55 41.96
C GLU A 340 -69.09 10.40 43.49
N PHE A 341 -68.22 9.61 44.12
CA PHE A 341 -68.21 9.46 45.58
C PHE A 341 -67.98 10.79 46.32
N LYS A 342 -67.16 11.69 45.78
CA LYS A 342 -66.95 13.03 46.36
C LYS A 342 -68.20 13.91 46.22
N GLY A 343 -68.91 13.84 45.09
CA GLY A 343 -70.20 14.50 44.89
C GLY A 343 -71.28 13.96 45.85
N ASN A 344 -71.45 12.64 45.90
CA ASN A 344 -72.37 11.95 46.80
C ASN A 344 -72.11 12.29 48.28
N ARG A 345 -70.83 12.37 48.70
CA ARG A 345 -70.46 12.79 50.05
C ARG A 345 -70.87 14.24 50.33
N GLY A 346 -70.65 15.17 49.40
CA GLY A 346 -71.09 16.57 49.54
C GLY A 346 -72.61 16.71 49.68
N ILE A 347 -73.39 15.91 48.94
CA ILE A 347 -74.86 15.86 49.06
C ILE A 347 -75.27 15.34 50.46
N LEU A 348 -74.58 14.33 51.00
CA LEU A 348 -74.84 13.81 52.34
C LEU A 348 -74.44 14.79 53.45
N GLU A 349 -73.30 15.48 53.30
CA GLU A 349 -72.86 16.56 54.21
C GLU A 349 -73.90 17.70 54.27
N MET A 350 -74.44 18.13 53.12
CA MET A 350 -75.50 19.13 53.05
C MET A 350 -76.82 18.65 53.69
N LYS A 351 -77.23 17.40 53.42
CA LYS A 351 -78.42 16.80 54.05
C LYS A 351 -78.27 16.73 55.58
N LEU A 352 -77.09 16.38 56.08
CA LEU A 352 -76.79 16.35 57.51
C LEU A 352 -76.85 17.74 58.14
N GLN A 353 -76.32 18.77 57.47
CA GLN A 353 -76.40 20.16 57.94
C GLN A 353 -77.85 20.65 58.04
N ASN A 354 -78.69 20.35 57.05
CA ASN A 354 -80.12 20.69 57.08
C ASN A 354 -80.82 20.01 58.28
N ILE A 355 -80.64 18.69 58.46
CA ILE A 355 -81.20 17.94 59.59
C ILE A 355 -80.72 18.51 60.95
N MET A 356 -79.47 18.99 61.03
CA MET A 356 -78.94 19.64 62.24
C MET A 356 -79.59 21.01 62.51
N LEU A 357 -79.91 21.78 61.48
CA LEU A 357 -80.65 23.05 61.58
C LEU A 357 -82.11 22.81 61.97
N ASP A 358 -82.80 21.88 61.31
CA ASP A 358 -84.18 21.50 61.61
C ASP A 358 -84.30 21.03 63.08
N ARG A 359 -83.39 20.16 63.52
CA ARG A 359 -83.31 19.70 64.90
C ARG A 359 -83.11 20.86 65.88
N LYS A 360 -82.28 21.86 65.53
CA LYS A 360 -82.07 23.06 66.35
C LYS A 360 -83.36 23.88 66.48
N HIS A 361 -84.03 24.15 65.35
CA HIS A 361 -85.29 24.91 65.35
C HIS A 361 -86.41 24.18 66.10
N LEU A 362 -86.48 22.85 66.03
CA LEU A 362 -87.41 22.04 66.83
C LEU A 362 -87.12 22.14 68.34
N TYR A 363 -85.85 22.10 68.76
CA TYR A 363 -85.48 22.32 70.17
C TYR A 363 -85.80 23.74 70.65
N GLU A 364 -85.56 24.76 69.82
CA GLU A 364 -85.89 26.16 70.13
C GLU A 364 -87.41 26.34 70.29
N SER A 365 -88.20 25.81 69.35
CA SER A 365 -89.67 25.80 69.39
C SER A 365 -90.22 25.08 70.64
N HIS A 366 -89.73 23.87 70.93
CA HIS A 366 -90.13 23.13 72.13
C HIS A 366 -89.73 23.87 73.43
N SER A 367 -88.58 24.56 73.45
CA SER A 367 -88.17 25.38 74.59
C SER A 367 -89.09 26.58 74.82
N ILE A 368 -89.64 27.18 73.76
CA ILE A 368 -90.65 28.25 73.84
C ILE A 368 -91.99 27.68 74.33
N GLN A 369 -92.46 26.57 73.75
CA GLN A 369 -93.70 25.89 74.17
C GLN A 369 -93.66 25.47 75.64
N LEU A 370 -92.53 24.95 76.13
CA LEU A 370 -92.34 24.58 77.53
C LEU A 370 -92.38 25.79 78.47
N ARG A 371 -91.79 26.93 78.07
CA ARG A 371 -91.88 28.19 78.83
C ARG A 371 -93.32 28.70 78.91
N GLU A 372 -94.06 28.65 77.82
CA GLU A 372 -95.46 29.08 77.79
C GLU A 372 -96.37 28.14 78.59
N LYS A 373 -96.19 26.82 78.48
CA LYS A 373 -96.86 25.84 79.35
C LYS A 373 -96.58 26.10 80.83
N ASN A 374 -95.34 26.45 81.20
CA ASN A 374 -94.99 26.79 82.57
C ASN A 374 -95.64 28.11 83.03
N ARG A 375 -95.74 29.12 82.14
CA ARG A 375 -96.48 30.37 82.40
C ARG A 375 -97.96 30.10 82.67
N GLN A 376 -98.59 29.27 81.85
CA GLN A 376 -100.00 28.87 81.97
C GLN A 376 -100.23 28.05 83.25
N MET A 377 -99.34 27.11 83.58
CA MET A 377 -99.37 26.35 84.84
C MET A 377 -99.25 27.25 86.08
N GLN A 378 -98.39 28.30 86.03
CA GLN A 378 -98.32 29.28 87.11
C GLN A 378 -99.58 30.16 87.20
N ALA A 379 -100.21 30.50 86.07
CA ALA A 379 -101.48 31.21 86.07
C ALA A 379 -102.61 30.36 86.67
N LEU A 380 -102.70 29.08 86.27
CA LEU A 380 -103.65 28.11 86.82
C LEU A 380 -103.54 28.04 88.34
N LYS A 381 -102.33 27.80 88.88
CA LYS A 381 -102.09 27.72 90.33
C LYS A 381 -102.49 28.97 91.12
N ARG A 382 -102.39 30.16 90.52
CA ARG A 382 -102.88 31.41 91.13
C ARG A 382 -104.40 31.48 91.16
N MET A 383 -105.09 30.92 90.16
CA MET A 383 -106.55 30.85 90.11
C MET A 383 -107.09 29.74 91.02
N GLU A 384 -106.42 28.59 91.10
CA GLU A 384 -106.69 27.51 92.06
C GLU A 384 -106.58 28.03 93.51
N HIS A 385 -105.52 28.78 93.85
CA HIS A 385 -105.38 29.36 95.19
C HIS A 385 -106.45 30.43 95.49
N LYS A 386 -106.81 31.28 94.52
CA LYS A 386 -107.95 32.21 94.66
C LYS A 386 -109.27 31.49 94.88
N LEU A 387 -109.50 30.37 94.18
CA LEU A 387 -110.69 29.54 94.35
C LEU A 387 -110.72 28.91 95.75
N ALA A 388 -109.58 28.38 96.24
CA ALA A 388 -109.46 27.86 97.60
C ALA A 388 -109.77 28.93 98.65
N MET A 389 -109.18 30.14 98.54
CA MET A 389 -109.50 31.25 99.44
C MET A 389 -110.97 31.68 99.38
N ALA A 390 -111.60 31.65 98.20
CA ALA A 390 -113.02 31.96 98.06
C ALA A 390 -113.91 30.88 98.69
N VAL A 391 -113.51 29.60 98.62
CA VAL A 391 -114.19 28.48 99.30
C VAL A 391 -114.01 28.56 100.82
N GLU A 392 -112.82 28.92 101.31
CA GLU A 392 -112.57 29.17 102.74
C GLU A 392 -113.39 30.37 103.26
N GLN A 393 -113.45 31.48 102.50
CA GLN A 393 -114.29 32.63 102.83
C GLN A 393 -115.79 32.29 102.80
N LEU A 394 -116.24 31.46 101.86
CA LEU A 394 -117.61 30.94 101.85
C LEU A 394 -117.87 30.05 103.07
N GLY A 395 -116.95 29.18 103.45
CA GLY A 395 -117.04 28.33 104.64
C GLY A 395 -117.07 29.13 105.94
N LEU A 396 -116.27 30.20 106.05
CA LEU A 396 -116.33 31.16 107.17
C LEU A 396 -117.67 31.91 107.19
N THR A 397 -118.17 32.32 106.03
CA THR A 397 -119.47 33.01 105.92
C THR A 397 -120.63 32.07 106.29
N GLN A 398 -120.56 30.79 105.90
CA GLN A 398 -121.51 29.74 106.30
C GLN A 398 -121.39 29.41 107.79
N SER A 399 -120.18 29.42 108.36
CA SER A 399 -119.97 29.25 109.80
C SER A 399 -120.58 30.42 110.58
N ILE A 400 -120.33 31.66 110.18
CA ILE A 400 -120.92 32.87 110.77
C ILE A 400 -122.46 32.86 110.60
N TYR A 401 -122.98 32.43 109.45
CA TYR A 401 -124.41 32.26 109.23
C TYR A 401 -125.00 31.21 110.19
N ASN A 402 -124.37 30.03 110.32
CA ASN A 402 -124.80 28.98 111.22
C ASN A 402 -124.67 29.36 112.70
N GLU A 403 -123.66 30.16 113.07
CA GLU A 403 -123.47 30.65 114.43
C GLU A 403 -124.47 31.76 114.77
N LEU A 404 -124.79 32.64 113.82
CA LEU A 404 -125.91 33.59 113.93
C LEU A 404 -127.26 32.87 114.00
N HIS A 405 -127.45 31.78 113.25
CA HIS A 405 -128.64 30.92 113.30
C HIS A 405 -128.76 30.22 114.66
N ALA A 406 -127.66 29.66 115.19
CA ALA A 406 -127.63 29.08 116.53
C ALA A 406 -127.87 30.13 117.62
N LYS A 407 -127.41 31.37 117.43
CA LYS A 407 -127.73 32.52 118.31
C LYS A 407 -129.18 33.02 118.15
N LEU A 408 -129.82 32.75 117.01
CA LEU A 408 -131.25 32.98 116.77
C LEU A 408 -132.11 31.92 117.47
N ASP A 409 -131.65 30.67 117.48
CA ASP A 409 -132.32 29.54 118.13
C ASP A 409 -132.11 29.50 119.65
N ALA A 410 -131.15 30.28 120.19
CA ALA A 410 -130.69 30.20 121.58
C ALA A 410 -130.94 31.46 122.45
N ILE A 411 -132.01 32.24 122.21
CA ILE A 411 -132.71 33.00 123.27
C ILE A 411 -134.12 33.46 122.79
N PRO A 412 -135.14 33.52 123.67
CA PRO A 412 -136.53 33.22 123.26
C PRO A 412 -137.37 34.39 122.74
N LYS A 413 -138.52 34.01 122.15
CA LYS A 413 -139.63 34.88 121.70
C LYS A 413 -139.93 36.04 122.67
N ARG A 414 -140.13 37.24 122.11
CA ARG A 414 -140.75 38.38 122.81
C ARG A 414 -141.84 39.05 121.98
N GLU A 415 -143.07 38.66 122.27
CA GLU A 415 -144.14 39.63 122.47
C GLU A 415 -144.05 40.07 123.96
N ALA A 416 -144.18 41.34 124.35
CA ALA A 416 -144.43 42.54 123.56
C ALA A 416 -143.79 43.81 124.18
N SER A 417 -143.98 44.93 123.46
CA SER A 417 -144.31 46.31 123.91
C SER A 417 -144.50 46.60 125.42
N VAL A 418 -144.31 47.80 125.97
CA VAL A 418 -143.95 49.14 125.45
C VAL A 418 -143.68 50.09 126.64
N GLN A 419 -143.02 51.25 126.41
CA GLN A 419 -142.68 52.30 127.41
C GLN A 419 -141.73 51.79 128.53
N GLN A 420 -140.76 52.53 129.04
CA GLN A 420 -140.59 53.99 129.16
C GLN A 420 -139.21 54.40 128.62
N ARG A 421 -139.16 55.11 127.48
CA ARG A 421 -137.92 55.37 126.71
C ARG A 421 -137.64 56.87 126.52
N MET A 422 -137.77 57.67 127.58
CA MET A 422 -137.77 59.14 127.47
C MET A 422 -137.03 59.96 128.56
N GLU A 423 -136.50 59.36 129.63
CA GLU A 423 -135.96 60.15 130.76
C GLU A 423 -134.44 60.10 130.97
N LEU A 424 -133.71 59.07 130.52
CA LEU A 424 -132.25 58.99 130.67
C LEU A 424 -131.47 59.49 129.44
N HIS A 425 -131.80 60.71 129.01
CA HIS A 425 -130.95 61.51 128.08
C HIS A 425 -130.86 62.98 128.51
N LYS A 426 -130.93 63.26 129.83
CA LYS A 426 -130.84 64.61 130.41
C LYS A 426 -130.00 64.76 131.69
N GLU A 427 -129.37 63.69 132.20
CA GLU A 427 -128.60 63.74 133.46
C GLU A 427 -127.07 63.63 133.28
N VAL A 428 -126.55 63.82 132.06
CA VAL A 428 -125.10 63.89 131.80
C VAL A 428 -124.56 65.34 131.88
N ASP A 429 -125.43 66.35 131.77
CA ASP A 429 -125.04 67.77 131.88
C ASP A 429 -124.93 68.30 133.33
N VAL A 430 -125.19 67.47 134.35
CA VAL A 430 -125.28 67.92 135.76
C VAL A 430 -124.13 67.40 136.64
N LEU A 431 -123.43 66.33 136.26
CA LEU A 431 -122.31 65.77 137.04
C LEU A 431 -120.93 66.22 136.55
N LYS A 432 -120.77 67.54 136.41
CA LYS A 432 -119.48 68.19 136.08
C LYS A 432 -119.00 69.22 137.11
N VAL A 433 -119.64 69.29 138.28
CA VAL A 433 -119.29 70.20 139.39
C VAL A 433 -119.34 69.47 140.75
N SER A 434 -118.50 68.45 140.92
CA SER A 434 -118.14 67.92 142.25
C SER A 434 -116.71 68.37 142.60
N PHE A 435 -116.63 69.42 143.42
CA PHE A 435 -115.43 70.22 143.65
C PHE A 435 -114.55 69.70 144.81
N GLU A 436 -113.34 69.24 144.46
CA GLU A 436 -112.05 69.36 145.17
C GLU A 436 -111.80 68.96 146.65
N LYS A 437 -110.55 68.49 146.88
CA LYS A 437 -109.77 68.35 148.15
C LYS A 437 -110.12 67.13 149.04
N GLN A 438 -109.19 66.53 149.80
CA GLN A 438 -108.02 67.05 150.56
C GLN A 438 -106.74 66.14 150.42
N LEU A 439 -105.50 66.67 150.30
CA LEU A 439 -104.40 66.83 151.32
C LEU A 439 -103.75 65.50 151.84
N LEU A 440 -102.46 65.27 152.17
CA LEU A 440 -101.07 65.87 152.13
C LEU A 440 -100.05 64.74 152.59
N VAL A 441 -98.70 64.75 152.56
CA VAL A 441 -97.60 65.34 151.73
C VAL A 441 -96.18 64.82 152.18
N ALA A 442 -95.12 65.02 151.36
CA ALA A 442 -93.65 65.05 151.66
C ALA A 442 -92.78 63.77 151.90
N GLU A 443 -91.84 63.47 150.98
CA GLU A 443 -90.53 62.80 151.27
C GLU A 443 -89.42 62.88 150.16
N GLU A 444 -89.57 63.67 149.08
CA GLU A 444 -88.86 63.41 147.80
C GLU A 444 -87.35 63.75 147.66
N GLU A 445 -86.74 64.59 148.49
CA GLU A 445 -85.46 65.22 148.12
C GLU A 445 -84.23 64.29 148.15
N SER A 446 -84.30 63.19 148.91
CA SER A 446 -83.19 62.24 149.06
C SER A 446 -82.85 61.49 147.76
N GLN A 447 -83.87 61.01 147.04
CA GLN A 447 -83.70 60.10 145.91
C GLN A 447 -83.02 60.75 144.68
N LYS A 448 -83.21 62.06 144.49
CA LYS A 448 -82.71 62.79 143.30
C LYS A 448 -81.18 62.74 143.17
N LYS A 449 -80.42 62.69 144.27
CA LYS A 449 -78.94 62.63 144.23
C LYS A 449 -78.39 61.30 143.72
N GLN A 450 -79.02 60.16 144.03
CA GLN A 450 -78.56 58.86 143.53
C GLN A 450 -78.86 58.67 142.02
N GLN A 451 -79.97 59.25 141.54
CA GLN A 451 -80.34 59.16 140.13
C GLN A 451 -79.32 59.83 139.19
N TYR A 452 -78.71 60.97 139.58
CA TYR A 452 -77.72 61.65 138.74
C TYR A 452 -76.44 60.84 138.50
N GLY A 453 -75.93 60.10 139.50
CA GLY A 453 -74.73 59.27 139.33
C GLY A 453 -74.91 58.16 138.30
N ILE A 454 -76.04 57.44 138.42
CA ILE A 454 -76.43 56.36 137.50
C ILE A 454 -76.58 56.90 136.05
N ILE A 455 -77.12 58.11 135.89
CA ILE A 455 -77.25 58.76 134.57
C ILE A 455 -75.86 59.06 133.97
N GLU A 456 -74.88 59.51 134.76
CA GLU A 456 -73.54 59.81 134.25
C GLU A 456 -72.77 58.55 133.82
N GLU A 457 -72.95 57.43 134.53
CA GLU A 457 -72.38 56.13 134.16
C GLU A 457 -73.03 55.58 132.88
N LEU A 458 -74.36 55.57 132.80
CA LEU A 458 -75.10 55.18 131.59
C LEU A 458 -74.76 56.05 130.37
N LEU A 459 -74.41 57.33 130.56
CA LEU A 459 -73.95 58.20 129.48
C LEU A 459 -72.53 57.83 129.00
N LYS A 460 -71.63 57.40 129.89
CA LYS A 460 -70.30 56.90 129.53
C LYS A 460 -70.40 55.58 128.75
N GLU A 461 -71.22 54.64 129.22
CA GLU A 461 -71.52 53.39 128.49
C GLU A 461 -72.18 53.66 127.13
N SER A 462 -73.16 54.56 127.07
CA SER A 462 -73.84 54.94 125.82
C SER A 462 -72.89 55.57 124.79
N ASN A 463 -71.86 56.29 125.24
CA ASN A 463 -70.84 56.85 124.36
C ASN A 463 -69.83 55.76 123.92
N HIS A 464 -69.38 54.90 124.83
CA HIS A 464 -68.49 53.79 124.50
C HIS A 464 -69.10 52.83 123.46
N LEU A 465 -70.34 52.38 123.68
CA LEU A 465 -71.10 51.54 122.73
C LEU A 465 -71.31 52.25 121.37
N ARG A 466 -71.37 53.59 121.35
CA ARG A 466 -71.51 54.39 120.13
C ARG A 466 -70.20 54.48 119.35
N GLU A 467 -69.07 54.54 120.04
CA GLU A 467 -67.73 54.43 119.46
C GLU A 467 -67.47 53.02 118.92
N GLU A 468 -67.82 51.97 119.67
CA GLU A 468 -67.76 50.58 119.17
C GLU A 468 -68.61 50.38 117.92
N LEU A 469 -69.88 50.83 117.94
CA LEU A 469 -70.76 50.80 116.77
C LEU A 469 -70.21 51.63 115.59
N HIS A 470 -69.51 52.73 115.84
CA HIS A 470 -68.84 53.50 114.79
C HIS A 470 -67.65 52.72 114.20
N ASN A 471 -66.80 52.15 115.04
CA ASN A 471 -65.65 51.35 114.63
C ASN A 471 -66.08 50.11 113.84
N LEU A 472 -67.12 49.39 114.29
CA LEU A 472 -67.71 48.26 113.58
C LEU A 472 -68.32 48.67 112.22
N ARG A 473 -68.94 49.85 112.11
CA ARG A 473 -69.42 50.39 110.82
C ARG A 473 -68.25 50.72 109.87
N CYS A 474 -67.19 51.34 110.37
CA CYS A 474 -65.98 51.63 109.58
C CYS A 474 -65.27 50.36 109.11
N LEU A 475 -65.09 49.36 109.99
CA LEU A 475 -64.55 48.05 109.62
C LEU A 475 -65.43 47.34 108.59
N THR A 476 -66.75 47.40 108.74
CA THR A 476 -67.70 46.83 107.77
C THR A 476 -67.58 47.50 106.40
N LYS A 477 -67.43 48.83 106.36
CA LYS A 477 -67.19 49.60 105.12
C LYS A 477 -65.86 49.23 104.48
N ILE A 478 -64.76 49.21 105.23
CA ILE A 478 -63.43 48.80 104.74
C ILE A 478 -63.48 47.37 104.19
N LYS A 479 -64.15 46.43 104.86
CA LYS A 479 -64.32 45.06 104.34
C LYS A 479 -65.26 44.97 103.13
N ALA A 480 -66.19 45.89 102.94
CA ALA A 480 -66.94 45.99 101.68
C ALA A 480 -66.06 46.51 100.54
N GLU A 481 -65.25 47.52 100.80
CA GLU A 481 -64.31 48.11 99.83
C GLU A 481 -63.19 47.14 99.45
N GLU A 482 -62.62 46.37 100.40
CA GLU A 482 -61.68 45.27 100.14
C GLU A 482 -62.29 44.19 99.22
N ARG A 483 -63.54 43.78 99.46
CA ARG A 483 -64.23 42.79 98.61
C ARG A 483 -64.46 43.35 97.20
N GLY A 484 -64.91 44.60 97.10
CA GLY A 484 -65.08 45.29 95.82
C GLY A 484 -63.76 45.43 95.05
N GLN A 485 -62.67 45.75 95.73
CA GLN A 485 -61.35 45.84 95.12
C GLN A 485 -60.86 44.47 94.63
N LYS A 486 -60.92 43.43 95.47
CA LYS A 486 -60.55 42.06 95.10
C LYS A 486 -61.37 41.52 93.93
N HIS A 487 -62.67 41.85 93.85
CA HIS A 487 -63.50 41.49 92.69
C HIS A 487 -63.07 42.23 91.42
N ARG A 488 -62.74 43.53 91.50
CA ARG A 488 -62.17 44.31 90.37
C ARG A 488 -60.77 43.86 89.97
N GLU A 489 -60.02 43.20 90.85
CA GLU A 489 -58.72 42.59 90.55
C GLU A 489 -58.87 41.22 89.91
N LEU A 490 -59.75 40.37 90.44
CA LEU A 490 -60.14 39.09 89.83
C LEU A 490 -60.65 39.30 88.40
N LEU A 491 -61.60 40.21 88.18
CA LEU A 491 -62.17 40.46 86.85
C LEU A 491 -61.11 40.97 85.85
N ARG A 492 -60.14 41.77 86.29
CA ARG A 492 -59.00 42.18 85.44
C ARG A 492 -58.07 41.02 85.11
N ALA A 493 -57.78 40.15 86.09
CA ALA A 493 -56.98 38.95 85.87
C ALA A 493 -57.68 37.94 84.94
N GLU A 494 -59.00 37.78 85.06
CA GLU A 494 -59.82 36.95 84.17
C GLU A 494 -59.85 37.50 82.74
N GLN A 495 -59.99 38.81 82.55
CA GLN A 495 -59.92 39.47 81.24
C GLN A 495 -58.53 39.32 80.60
N LEU A 496 -57.45 39.54 81.36
CA LEU A 496 -56.08 39.33 80.89
C LEU A 496 -55.81 37.86 80.54
N LYS A 497 -56.28 36.91 81.35
CA LYS A 497 -56.20 35.47 81.06
C LYS A 497 -56.92 35.14 79.74
N GLN A 498 -58.14 35.66 79.54
CA GLN A 498 -58.88 35.44 78.29
C GLN A 498 -58.13 36.01 77.08
N GLN A 499 -57.55 37.20 77.19
CA GLN A 499 -56.73 37.79 76.13
C GLN A 499 -55.52 36.92 75.79
N ILE A 500 -54.75 36.48 76.80
CA ILE A 500 -53.61 35.58 76.63
C ILE A 500 -54.03 34.23 76.01
N GLU A 501 -55.17 33.67 76.41
CA GLU A 501 -55.72 32.45 75.78
C GLU A 501 -56.10 32.66 74.30
N TYR A 502 -56.60 33.83 73.91
CA TYR A 502 -56.86 34.13 72.50
C TYR A 502 -55.57 34.35 71.71
N GLU A 503 -54.58 35.04 72.27
CA GLU A 503 -53.27 35.23 71.63
C GLU A 503 -52.54 33.90 71.43
N LEU A 504 -52.53 33.02 72.44
CA LEU A 504 -51.96 31.67 72.33
C LEU A 504 -52.61 30.88 71.18
N ARG A 505 -53.94 30.86 71.12
CA ARG A 505 -54.67 30.20 70.02
C ARG A 505 -54.32 30.77 68.64
N GLU A 506 -54.06 32.08 68.52
CA GLU A 506 -53.57 32.65 67.25
C GLU A 506 -52.12 32.24 66.97
N LYS A 507 -51.22 32.20 67.98
CA LYS A 507 -49.85 31.68 67.78
C LYS A 507 -49.86 30.22 67.37
N ASP A 508 -50.70 29.37 67.96
CA ASP A 508 -50.85 27.96 67.60
C ASP A 508 -51.29 27.77 66.14
N LEU A 509 -52.26 28.57 65.68
CA LEU A 509 -52.68 28.59 64.27
C LEU A 509 -51.54 29.02 63.33
N ILE A 510 -50.78 30.04 63.73
CA ILE A 510 -49.60 30.51 62.98
C ILE A 510 -48.52 29.43 62.93
N ILE A 511 -48.23 28.73 64.03
CA ILE A 511 -47.24 27.64 64.12
C ILE A 511 -47.69 26.46 63.25
N MET A 512 -48.97 26.07 63.32
CA MET A 512 -49.55 25.04 62.46
C MET A 512 -49.34 25.36 60.96
N ASP A 513 -49.59 26.60 60.54
CA ASP A 513 -49.44 26.98 59.13
C ASP A 513 -47.97 27.09 58.69
N HIS A 514 -47.05 27.49 59.58
CA HIS A 514 -45.61 27.38 59.30
C HIS A 514 -45.15 25.92 59.21
N ASN A 515 -45.71 25.00 60.01
CA ASN A 515 -45.41 23.57 59.92
C ASN A 515 -45.95 22.94 58.61
N LYS A 516 -47.13 23.36 58.13
CA LYS A 516 -47.64 23.00 56.79
C LYS A 516 -46.73 23.52 55.68
N LEU A 517 -46.23 24.75 55.80
CA LEU A 517 -45.30 25.33 54.84
C LEU A 517 -43.94 24.60 54.86
N ASN A 518 -43.38 24.34 56.04
CA ASN A 518 -42.11 23.62 56.19
C ASN A 518 -42.19 22.20 55.60
N THR A 519 -43.23 21.43 55.92
CA THR A 519 -43.41 20.08 55.34
C THR A 519 -43.66 20.10 53.83
N MET A 520 -44.25 21.16 53.27
CA MET A 520 -44.35 21.36 51.81
C MET A 520 -43.00 21.71 51.18
N LEU A 521 -42.22 22.60 51.81
CA LEU A 521 -40.86 22.96 51.36
C LEU A 521 -39.91 21.75 51.42
N GLN A 522 -39.94 20.95 52.49
CA GLN A 522 -39.16 19.71 52.61
C GLN A 522 -39.49 18.70 51.50
N ARG A 523 -40.77 18.54 51.14
CA ARG A 523 -41.19 17.69 50.00
C ARG A 523 -40.64 18.22 48.68
N ARG A 524 -40.71 19.54 48.45
CA ARG A 524 -40.18 20.18 47.23
C ARG A 524 -38.65 20.10 47.15
N LEU A 525 -37.96 20.25 48.28
CA LEU A 525 -36.50 20.10 48.37
C LEU A 525 -36.08 18.64 48.09
N LEU A 526 -36.79 17.65 48.64
CA LEU A 526 -36.58 16.24 48.31
C LEU A 526 -36.84 15.93 46.83
N GLN A 527 -37.83 16.58 46.19
CA GLN A 527 -38.06 16.48 44.74
C GLN A 527 -36.88 17.07 43.94
N TYR A 528 -36.36 18.24 44.33
CA TYR A 528 -35.16 18.81 43.70
C TYR A 528 -33.93 17.90 43.89
N CYS A 529 -33.68 17.34 45.08
CA CYS A 529 -32.57 16.40 45.27
C CYS A 529 -32.69 15.16 44.37
N LYS A 530 -33.91 14.64 44.15
CA LYS A 530 -34.15 13.53 43.20
C LYS A 530 -33.84 13.93 41.75
N LEU A 531 -34.25 15.13 41.33
CA LEU A 531 -33.94 15.66 40.00
C LEU A 531 -32.43 15.86 39.82
N CYS A 532 -31.73 16.44 40.80
CA CYS A 532 -30.28 16.59 40.77
C CYS A 532 -29.56 15.23 40.68
N ASN A 533 -30.02 14.20 41.40
CA ASN A 533 -29.46 12.85 41.29
C ASN A 533 -29.68 12.24 39.90
N MET A 534 -30.88 12.40 39.31
CA MET A 534 -31.15 11.96 37.93
C MET A 534 -30.24 12.65 36.92
N ILE A 535 -30.08 13.97 37.02
CA ILE A 535 -29.17 14.76 36.16
C ILE A 535 -27.72 14.32 36.34
N MET A 536 -27.29 14.00 37.58
CA MET A 536 -25.95 13.48 37.85
C MET A 536 -25.73 12.08 37.27
N ASP A 537 -26.75 11.21 37.28
CA ASP A 537 -26.67 9.89 36.65
C ASP A 537 -26.72 9.94 35.12
N GLU A 538 -27.39 10.94 34.54
CA GLU A 538 -27.29 11.24 33.10
C GLU A 538 -25.92 11.82 32.75
N LYS A 539 -25.37 12.75 33.55
CA LYS A 539 -24.00 13.26 33.40
C LYS A 539 -22.97 12.12 33.41
N LYS A 540 -23.12 11.12 34.30
CA LYS A 540 -22.27 9.91 34.30
C LYS A 540 -22.37 9.11 32.99
N LYS A 541 -23.56 8.99 32.38
CA LYS A 541 -23.73 8.32 31.06
C LYS A 541 -23.02 9.11 29.96
N TYR A 542 -23.20 10.44 29.92
CA TYR A 542 -22.54 11.29 28.92
C TYR A 542 -21.02 11.32 29.06
N VAL A 543 -20.48 11.29 30.30
CA VAL A 543 -19.04 11.17 30.55
C VAL A 543 -18.51 9.84 30.01
N LYS A 544 -19.15 8.71 30.33
CA LYS A 544 -18.76 7.39 29.77
C LYS A 544 -18.82 7.33 28.25
N LEU A 545 -19.86 7.90 27.65
CA LEU A 545 -19.98 7.95 26.19
C LEU A 545 -18.88 8.82 25.55
N LYS A 546 -18.49 9.92 26.22
CA LYS A 546 -17.37 10.77 25.81
C LYS A 546 -16.04 10.02 25.92
N GLU A 547 -15.81 9.29 27.02
CA GLU A 547 -14.61 8.48 27.24
C GLU A 547 -14.45 7.43 26.12
N ILE A 548 -15.47 6.59 25.90
CA ILE A 548 -15.49 5.60 24.81
C ILE A 548 -15.28 6.26 23.43
N SER A 549 -15.90 7.43 23.18
CA SER A 549 -15.69 8.14 21.90
C SER A 549 -14.27 8.67 21.74
N SER A 550 -13.59 9.02 22.84
CA SER A 550 -12.19 9.48 22.83
C SER A 550 -11.24 8.31 22.59
N GLU A 551 -11.49 7.16 23.23
CA GLU A 551 -10.75 5.91 23.04
C GLU A 551 -10.84 5.44 21.57
N MET A 552 -12.04 5.42 21.00
CA MET A 552 -12.27 5.12 19.58
C MET A 552 -11.55 6.11 18.64
N ILE A 553 -11.51 7.40 18.98
CA ILE A 553 -10.77 8.42 18.19
C ILE A 553 -9.25 8.20 18.27
N THR A 554 -8.71 7.75 19.42
CA THR A 554 -7.28 7.38 19.51
C THR A 554 -6.97 6.11 18.72
N GLU A 555 -7.79 5.07 18.82
CA GLU A 555 -7.59 3.82 18.07
C GLU A 555 -7.64 4.06 16.55
N LEU A 556 -8.65 4.79 16.05
CA LEU A 556 -8.75 5.16 14.64
C LEU A 556 -7.57 6.02 14.16
N ARG A 557 -6.98 6.87 15.02
CA ARG A 557 -5.76 7.63 14.69
C ARG A 557 -4.52 6.74 14.60
N GLU A 558 -4.45 5.67 15.37
CA GLU A 558 -3.34 4.72 15.31
C GLU A 558 -3.47 3.81 14.09
N GLN A 559 -4.68 3.30 13.79
CA GLN A 559 -4.98 2.60 12.54
C GLN A 559 -4.64 3.46 11.30
N LEU A 560 -4.98 4.75 11.30
CA LEU A 560 -4.60 5.68 10.22
C LEU A 560 -3.08 5.85 10.07
N LYS A 561 -2.32 5.90 11.18
CA LYS A 561 -0.84 5.95 11.13
C LYS A 561 -0.25 4.67 10.55
N VAL A 562 -0.80 3.50 10.90
CA VAL A 562 -0.35 2.22 10.32
C VAL A 562 -0.59 2.21 8.81
N LEU A 563 -1.77 2.60 8.35
CA LEU A 563 -2.10 2.68 6.92
C LEU A 563 -1.25 3.71 6.16
N GLU A 564 -0.90 4.85 6.76
CA GLU A 564 0.02 5.84 6.16
C GLU A 564 1.45 5.27 6.05
N ASN A 565 1.92 4.54 7.08
CA ASN A 565 3.22 3.87 7.05
C ASN A 565 3.27 2.75 6.00
N GLU A 566 2.25 1.89 5.91
CA GLU A 566 2.13 0.83 4.89
C GLU A 566 2.15 1.41 3.48
N LYS A 567 1.42 2.50 3.25
CA LYS A 567 1.39 3.26 1.99
C LYS A 567 2.75 3.86 1.64
N GLU A 568 3.52 4.35 2.61
CA GLU A 568 4.87 4.87 2.37
C GLU A 568 5.89 3.74 2.09
N ILE A 569 5.75 2.59 2.75
CA ILE A 569 6.49 1.37 2.43
C ILE A 569 6.17 0.91 1.00
N GLN A 570 4.89 0.88 0.61
CA GLN A 570 4.48 0.53 -0.76
C GLN A 570 5.03 1.53 -1.80
N ARG A 571 4.98 2.83 -1.53
CA ARG A 571 5.62 3.87 -2.37
C ARG A 571 7.12 3.61 -2.56
N THR A 572 7.82 3.33 -1.46
CA THR A 572 9.26 3.02 -1.48
C THR A 572 9.55 1.75 -2.29
N ILE A 573 8.73 0.71 -2.16
CA ILE A 573 8.84 -0.53 -2.96
C ILE A 573 8.60 -0.27 -4.45
N VAL A 574 7.63 0.58 -4.81
CA VAL A 574 7.39 0.97 -6.22
C VAL A 574 8.58 1.75 -6.78
N ILE A 575 9.05 2.79 -6.09
CA ILE A 575 10.22 3.58 -6.50
C ILE A 575 11.45 2.69 -6.70
N ASN A 576 11.73 1.77 -5.77
CA ASN A 576 12.84 0.83 -5.89
C ASN A 576 12.69 -0.15 -7.07
N LYS A 577 11.46 -0.58 -7.40
CA LYS A 577 11.18 -1.42 -8.58
C LYS A 577 11.36 -0.63 -9.88
N ASP A 578 10.86 0.59 -9.95
CA ASP A 578 10.99 1.47 -11.12
C ASP A 578 12.47 1.80 -11.38
N SER A 579 13.25 2.09 -10.33
CA SER A 579 14.71 2.25 -10.42
C SER A 579 15.42 0.96 -10.87
N GLY A 580 14.97 -0.21 -10.41
CA GLY A 580 15.48 -1.51 -10.86
C GLY A 580 15.19 -1.79 -12.33
N ILE A 581 14.02 -1.40 -12.83
CA ILE A 581 13.65 -1.49 -14.25
C ILE A 581 14.57 -0.57 -15.09
N GLN A 582 14.77 0.67 -14.68
CA GLN A 582 15.68 1.61 -15.37
C GLN A 582 17.13 1.09 -15.44
N LEU A 583 17.62 0.42 -14.38
CA LEU A 583 18.94 -0.21 -14.39
C LEU A 583 19.02 -1.38 -15.40
N LEU A 584 17.98 -2.21 -15.49
CA LEU A 584 17.91 -3.29 -16.48
C LEU A 584 17.79 -2.76 -17.92
N GLU A 585 17.03 -1.70 -18.15
CA GLU A 585 16.97 -0.99 -19.45
C GLU A 585 18.36 -0.43 -19.82
N HIS A 586 19.11 0.11 -18.86
CA HIS A 586 20.49 0.56 -19.07
C HIS A 586 21.46 -0.60 -19.33
N GLU A 587 21.34 -1.75 -18.65
CA GLU A 587 22.13 -2.96 -18.96
C GLU A 587 21.83 -3.51 -20.35
N GLU A 588 20.56 -3.55 -20.76
CA GLU A 588 20.18 -3.99 -22.12
C GLU A 588 20.71 -3.03 -23.19
N VAL A 589 20.66 -1.71 -22.95
CA VAL A 589 21.30 -0.72 -23.83
C VAL A 589 22.82 -0.91 -23.90
N LEU A 590 23.49 -1.13 -22.77
CA LEU A 590 24.93 -1.39 -22.72
C LEU A 590 25.32 -2.68 -23.45
N PHE A 591 24.55 -3.76 -23.30
CA PHE A 591 24.74 -5.02 -24.03
C PHE A 591 24.62 -4.81 -25.55
N ASN A 592 23.57 -4.09 -25.99
CA ASN A 592 23.38 -3.73 -27.39
C ASN A 592 24.52 -2.86 -27.96
N TYR A 593 25.15 -2.02 -27.14
CA TYR A 593 26.36 -1.28 -27.53
C TYR A 593 27.59 -2.19 -27.61
N TYR A 594 27.78 -3.11 -26.65
CA TYR A 594 28.89 -4.07 -26.66
C TYR A 594 28.84 -5.01 -27.88
N GLU A 595 27.66 -5.53 -28.22
CA GLU A 595 27.47 -6.37 -29.39
C GLU A 595 27.77 -5.60 -30.70
N LYS A 596 27.35 -4.33 -30.80
CA LYS A 596 27.72 -3.45 -31.93
C LYS A 596 29.22 -3.19 -32.03
N VAL A 597 29.91 -2.97 -30.90
CA VAL A 597 31.37 -2.79 -30.88
C VAL A 597 32.06 -4.07 -31.36
N ASN A 598 31.67 -5.24 -30.85
CA ASN A 598 32.23 -6.52 -31.29
C ASN A 598 32.02 -6.78 -32.79
N ILE A 599 30.83 -6.44 -33.33
CA ILE A 599 30.54 -6.53 -34.77
C ILE A 599 31.43 -5.57 -35.57
N GLN A 600 31.65 -4.34 -35.07
CA GLN A 600 32.51 -3.36 -35.72
C GLN A 600 33.99 -3.75 -35.68
N GLU A 601 34.48 -4.33 -34.58
CA GLU A 601 35.84 -4.87 -34.49
C GLU A 601 36.03 -6.06 -35.44
N ALA A 602 35.09 -6.98 -35.51
CA ALA A 602 35.12 -8.09 -36.48
C ALA A 602 35.12 -7.59 -37.94
N ALA A 603 34.35 -6.54 -38.23
CA ALA A 603 34.37 -5.88 -39.55
C ALA A 603 35.72 -5.18 -39.83
N ASN A 604 36.29 -4.49 -38.84
CA ASN A 604 37.59 -3.82 -38.95
C ASN A 604 38.73 -4.81 -39.18
N ILE A 605 38.76 -5.94 -38.44
CA ILE A 605 39.74 -7.01 -38.61
C ILE A 605 39.63 -7.59 -40.03
N LYS A 606 38.41 -7.89 -40.49
CA LYS A 606 38.17 -8.43 -41.84
C LYS A 606 38.56 -7.43 -42.94
N GLY A 607 38.33 -6.14 -42.73
CA GLY A 607 38.80 -5.07 -43.62
C GLY A 607 40.32 -4.92 -43.62
N SER A 608 40.98 -5.06 -42.47
CA SER A 608 42.43 -5.03 -42.35
C SER A 608 43.08 -6.21 -43.09
N MET A 609 42.53 -7.42 -42.97
CA MET A 609 43.02 -8.58 -43.74
C MET A 609 42.86 -8.37 -45.25
N ALA A 610 41.74 -7.79 -45.69
CA ALA A 610 41.50 -7.48 -47.10
C ALA A 610 42.48 -6.40 -47.64
N LEU A 611 42.78 -5.37 -46.85
CA LEU A 611 43.84 -4.40 -47.15
C LEU A 611 45.21 -5.08 -47.25
N GLU A 612 45.57 -5.94 -46.30
CA GLU A 612 46.86 -6.64 -46.30
C GLU A 612 47.03 -7.56 -47.52
N THR A 613 45.94 -8.19 -48.02
CA THR A 613 45.96 -8.92 -49.29
C THR A 613 46.14 -7.99 -50.50
N LEU A 614 45.45 -6.84 -50.53
CA LEU A 614 45.61 -5.85 -51.60
C LEU A 614 47.00 -5.20 -51.61
N GLU A 615 47.64 -5.00 -50.45
CA GLU A 615 49.02 -4.51 -50.37
C GLU A 615 50.04 -5.53 -50.88
N LYS A 616 49.79 -6.83 -50.66
CA LYS A 616 50.58 -7.92 -51.25
C LYS A 616 50.39 -8.00 -52.77
N GLU A 617 49.16 -7.88 -53.26
CA GLU A 617 48.87 -7.78 -54.70
C GLU A 617 49.53 -6.55 -55.34
N ILE A 618 49.44 -5.38 -54.71
CA ILE A 618 50.11 -4.14 -55.16
C ILE A 618 51.64 -4.31 -55.17
N SER A 619 52.21 -5.06 -54.21
CA SER A 619 53.64 -5.36 -54.19
C SER A 619 54.05 -6.31 -55.32
N ASN A 620 53.26 -7.35 -55.57
CA ASN A 620 53.46 -8.27 -56.70
C ASN A 620 53.32 -7.56 -58.06
N LEU A 621 52.32 -6.68 -58.20
CA LEU A 621 52.14 -5.84 -59.39
C LEU A 621 53.27 -4.81 -59.55
N LYS A 622 53.82 -4.24 -58.46
CA LYS A 622 55.02 -3.40 -58.52
C LYS A 622 56.25 -4.17 -58.99
N LEU A 623 56.42 -5.43 -58.57
CA LEU A 623 57.49 -6.31 -59.05
C LEU A 623 57.31 -6.59 -60.55
N ALA A 624 56.12 -7.00 -60.98
CA ALA A 624 55.81 -7.23 -62.39
C ALA A 624 55.99 -5.97 -63.25
N ILE A 625 55.58 -4.79 -62.76
CA ILE A 625 55.81 -3.49 -63.44
C ILE A 625 57.31 -3.16 -63.52
N ASN A 626 58.11 -3.48 -62.50
CA ASN A 626 59.56 -3.28 -62.54
C ASN A 626 60.26 -4.27 -63.49
N GLU A 627 59.72 -5.48 -63.64
CA GLU A 627 60.20 -6.49 -64.57
C GLU A 627 59.82 -6.17 -66.03
N GLU A 628 58.59 -5.73 -66.28
CA GLU A 628 58.21 -5.17 -67.59
C GLU A 628 58.96 -3.87 -67.91
N LYS A 629 59.27 -3.02 -66.92
CA LYS A 629 60.19 -1.89 -67.12
C LYS A 629 61.59 -2.35 -67.53
N ARG A 630 62.15 -3.40 -66.91
CA ARG A 630 63.42 -4.01 -67.34
C ARG A 630 63.33 -4.51 -68.80
N LYS A 631 62.24 -5.19 -69.18
CA LYS A 631 62.02 -5.63 -70.58
C LYS A 631 61.85 -4.45 -71.55
N ILE A 632 61.22 -3.36 -71.12
CA ILE A 632 61.07 -2.12 -71.89
C ILE A 632 62.41 -1.39 -72.02
N ASP A 633 63.25 -1.36 -70.99
CA ASP A 633 64.58 -0.73 -71.04
C ASP A 633 65.60 -1.56 -71.83
N VAL A 634 65.43 -2.89 -71.90
CA VAL A 634 66.10 -3.75 -72.89
C VAL A 634 65.63 -3.38 -74.30
N LYS A 635 64.32 -3.39 -74.59
CA LYS A 635 63.80 -3.07 -75.94
C LYS A 635 64.07 -1.62 -76.38
N LYS A 636 64.19 -0.67 -75.45
CA LYS A 636 64.61 0.72 -75.73
C LYS A 636 66.08 0.85 -76.11
N LYS A 637 66.92 -0.17 -75.89
CA LYS A 637 68.29 -0.22 -76.43
C LYS A 637 68.37 -0.80 -77.84
N GLU A 638 67.27 -1.35 -78.38
CA GLU A 638 67.27 -2.04 -79.68
C GLU A 638 66.59 -1.25 -80.81
N LEU A 639 65.78 -0.21 -80.52
CA LEU A 639 65.08 0.58 -81.55
C LEU A 639 65.17 2.09 -81.33
N SER A 640 66.00 2.78 -82.14
CA SER A 640 66.08 4.25 -82.18
C SER A 640 66.49 4.81 -83.57
N VAL A 641 66.04 4.20 -84.67
CA VAL A 641 66.19 4.74 -86.04
C VAL A 641 64.90 4.51 -86.85
N ALA A 642 64.54 5.46 -87.72
CA ALA A 642 63.51 5.38 -88.78
C ALA A 642 61.99 5.34 -88.41
N ARG A 643 61.45 6.53 -88.07
CA ARG A 643 60.38 7.27 -88.80
C ARG A 643 59.15 6.58 -89.46
N ASP A 644 58.01 7.21 -89.15
CA ASP A 644 56.95 7.73 -90.05
C ASP A 644 55.83 6.83 -90.66
N LYS A 645 54.59 7.35 -90.50
CA LYS A 645 53.31 7.08 -91.22
C LYS A 645 52.55 5.79 -90.80
N THR A 646 51.22 5.71 -90.95
CA THR A 646 50.26 6.57 -91.69
C THR A 646 48.95 6.80 -90.91
N LEU A 647 48.18 7.83 -91.26
CA LEU A 647 46.76 7.96 -90.92
C LEU A 647 45.90 7.06 -91.83
N GLU A 648 44.64 6.81 -91.47
CA GLU A 648 43.50 7.35 -92.22
C GLU A 648 42.23 7.34 -91.35
N VAL A 649 41.33 8.29 -91.56
CA VAL A 649 40.00 8.36 -90.92
C VAL A 649 38.96 8.62 -91.99
N LEU A 650 37.82 7.92 -91.97
CA LEU A 650 36.57 8.48 -92.51
C LEU A 650 35.38 8.16 -91.62
N ASN A 651 34.57 9.18 -91.36
CA ASN A 651 33.36 9.14 -90.55
C ASN A 651 32.38 10.21 -91.06
N GLN A 652 31.31 9.77 -91.72
CA GLN A 652 30.22 10.53 -92.33
C GLN A 652 29.21 9.49 -92.89
N GLN A 653 27.91 9.72 -93.00
CA GLN A 653 27.08 10.93 -92.77
C GLN A 653 25.65 10.48 -92.42
N ALA A 654 24.83 11.31 -91.78
CA ALA A 654 23.44 10.97 -91.45
C ALA A 654 22.50 12.16 -91.65
N ASP A 655 21.41 11.96 -92.41
CA ASP A 655 20.20 12.81 -92.37
C ASP A 655 19.00 12.10 -93.06
N TYR A 656 17.80 12.64 -92.82
CA TYR A 656 16.47 12.35 -93.40
C TYR A 656 15.69 11.08 -92.99
N ASN A 657 14.47 11.34 -92.50
CA ASN A 657 13.40 10.37 -92.28
C ASN A 657 12.46 10.33 -93.49
N GLU A 658 11.95 9.14 -93.83
CA GLU A 658 10.63 9.02 -94.48
C GLU A 658 9.90 7.76 -93.95
N LEU A 659 8.83 7.97 -93.18
CA LEU A 659 7.99 6.87 -92.67
C LEU A 659 6.94 6.49 -93.71
N LYS A 660 7.19 5.41 -94.46
CA LYS A 660 6.16 4.72 -95.24
C LYS A 660 5.72 3.46 -94.51
N GLY A 661 4.44 3.39 -94.17
CA GLY A 661 3.82 2.16 -93.69
C GLY A 661 3.58 1.19 -94.84
N THR A 662 4.05 -0.04 -94.68
CA THR A 662 3.64 -1.21 -95.48
C THR A 662 3.08 -2.25 -94.51
N ASP A 663 2.03 -2.96 -94.91
CA ASP A 663 1.46 -4.01 -94.07
C ASP A 663 2.52 -5.07 -93.73
N PRO A 664 2.67 -5.47 -92.45
CA PRO A 664 3.76 -6.33 -92.02
C PRO A 664 3.66 -7.70 -92.70
N SER A 665 4.79 -8.16 -93.22
CA SER A 665 4.96 -9.50 -93.78
C SER A 665 4.51 -10.58 -92.79
N ALA A 666 4.07 -11.74 -93.28
CA ALA A 666 3.74 -12.87 -92.42
C ALA A 666 4.88 -13.24 -91.44
N VAL A 667 6.14 -13.04 -91.84
CA VAL A 667 7.33 -13.24 -91.00
C VAL A 667 7.47 -12.16 -89.91
N GLU A 668 7.05 -10.93 -90.20
CA GLU A 668 7.06 -9.81 -89.25
C GLU A 668 5.88 -9.90 -88.27
N LEU A 669 4.72 -10.38 -88.74
CA LEU A 669 3.59 -10.75 -87.87
C LEU A 669 3.95 -11.90 -86.94
N VAL A 670 4.61 -12.97 -87.42
CA VAL A 670 5.11 -14.06 -86.56
C VAL A 670 6.08 -13.51 -85.51
N LYS A 671 7.08 -12.70 -85.88
CA LYS A 671 7.98 -12.05 -84.91
C LYS A 671 7.24 -11.12 -83.93
N LYS A 672 6.16 -10.49 -84.36
CA LYS A 672 5.29 -9.68 -83.48
C LYS A 672 4.52 -10.55 -82.49
N ILE A 673 4.06 -11.72 -82.92
CA ILE A 673 3.37 -12.72 -82.09
C ILE A 673 4.37 -13.32 -81.09
N GLU A 674 5.52 -13.81 -81.52
CA GLU A 674 6.60 -14.32 -80.65
C GLU A 674 6.98 -13.28 -79.57
N GLN A 675 7.16 -12.02 -79.96
CA GLN A 675 7.44 -10.93 -79.02
C GLN A 675 6.27 -10.66 -78.05
N LEU A 676 5.02 -10.78 -78.52
CA LEU A 676 3.83 -10.62 -77.68
C LEU A 676 3.61 -11.81 -76.74
N GLU A 677 3.96 -13.03 -77.13
CA GLU A 677 3.93 -14.24 -76.31
C GLU A 677 5.00 -14.20 -75.21
N VAL A 678 6.23 -13.75 -75.54
CA VAL A 678 7.27 -13.46 -74.53
C VAL A 678 6.81 -12.37 -73.55
N ASN A 679 6.22 -11.29 -74.05
CA ASN A 679 5.67 -10.22 -73.20
C ASN A 679 4.47 -10.70 -72.36
N LEU A 680 3.66 -11.63 -72.86
CA LEU A 680 2.55 -12.24 -72.13
C LEU A 680 3.08 -13.10 -70.99
N ALA A 681 4.00 -14.03 -71.28
CA ALA A 681 4.61 -14.90 -70.28
C ALA A 681 5.37 -14.12 -69.19
N GLU A 682 6.03 -13.01 -69.55
CA GLU A 682 6.64 -12.11 -68.57
C GLU A 682 5.57 -11.44 -67.68
N ARG A 683 4.43 -11.02 -68.26
CA ARG A 683 3.34 -10.41 -67.49
C ARG A 683 2.59 -11.42 -66.62
N GLU A 684 2.37 -12.64 -67.07
CA GLU A 684 1.80 -13.73 -66.28
C GLU A 684 2.72 -14.10 -65.10
N ARG A 685 4.04 -14.13 -65.34
CA ARG A 685 5.04 -14.31 -64.28
C ARG A 685 5.01 -13.17 -63.25
N GLN A 686 4.92 -11.93 -63.70
CA GLN A 686 4.74 -10.76 -62.83
C GLN A 686 3.38 -10.76 -62.11
N LEU A 687 2.36 -11.43 -62.65
CA LEU A 687 1.05 -11.59 -62.01
C LEU A 687 1.12 -12.64 -60.90
N LEU A 688 1.70 -13.83 -61.15
CA LEU A 688 1.97 -14.82 -60.11
C LEU A 688 2.83 -14.26 -58.97
N GLU A 689 3.84 -13.44 -59.28
CA GLU A 689 4.66 -12.77 -58.26
C GLU A 689 3.83 -11.79 -57.42
N LYS A 690 2.90 -11.04 -58.04
CA LYS A 690 1.97 -10.16 -57.33
C LYS A 690 0.97 -10.94 -56.47
N ASP A 691 0.45 -12.05 -56.96
CA ASP A 691 -0.50 -12.90 -56.22
C ASP A 691 0.19 -13.58 -55.03
N LEU A 692 1.44 -14.04 -55.20
CA LEU A 692 2.27 -14.53 -54.08
C LEU A 692 2.52 -13.44 -53.03
N LEU A 693 2.84 -12.21 -53.45
CA LEU A 693 2.99 -11.08 -52.54
C LEU A 693 1.68 -10.71 -51.84
N VAL A 694 0.55 -10.76 -52.54
CA VAL A 694 -0.78 -10.53 -51.95
C VAL A 694 -1.10 -11.60 -50.92
N ASP A 695 -0.92 -12.89 -51.23
CA ASP A 695 -1.19 -13.98 -50.27
C ASP A 695 -0.23 -13.92 -49.07
N GLN A 696 1.04 -13.55 -49.28
CA GLN A 696 2.00 -13.33 -48.19
C GLN A 696 1.61 -12.14 -47.30
N VAL A 697 1.19 -11.01 -47.89
CA VAL A 697 0.66 -9.85 -47.16
C VAL A 697 -0.65 -10.18 -46.44
N THR A 698 -1.55 -10.97 -47.04
CA THR A 698 -2.80 -11.43 -46.40
C THR A 698 -2.50 -12.34 -45.21
N ARG A 699 -1.56 -13.29 -45.32
CA ARG A 699 -1.12 -14.15 -44.21
C ARG A 699 -0.50 -13.36 -43.05
N LEU A 700 0.20 -12.25 -43.32
CA LEU A 700 0.80 -11.39 -42.30
C LEU A 700 -0.21 -10.40 -41.68
N SER A 701 -1.12 -9.84 -42.48
CA SER A 701 -2.10 -8.84 -42.03
C SER A 701 -3.30 -9.43 -41.31
N LYS A 702 -3.78 -10.61 -41.71
CA LYS A 702 -4.94 -11.26 -41.09
C LYS A 702 -4.81 -11.46 -39.55
N PRO A 703 -3.73 -12.06 -39.01
CA PRO A 703 -3.56 -12.17 -37.56
C PRO A 703 -3.34 -10.81 -36.86
N LEU A 704 -2.91 -9.77 -37.58
CA LEU A 704 -2.86 -8.40 -37.05
C LEU A 704 -4.26 -7.77 -36.98
N SER A 705 -5.14 -8.01 -37.95
CA SER A 705 -6.55 -7.60 -37.91
C SER A 705 -7.29 -8.29 -36.78
N GLU A 706 -7.19 -9.63 -36.70
CA GLU A 706 -7.79 -10.42 -35.62
C GLU A 706 -7.30 -9.97 -34.24
N ARG A 707 -6.01 -9.61 -34.09
CA ARG A 707 -5.47 -9.05 -32.86
C ARG A 707 -5.96 -7.63 -32.58
N ALA A 708 -6.18 -6.80 -33.61
CA ALA A 708 -6.72 -5.45 -33.46
C ALA A 708 -8.20 -5.47 -33.05
N GLU A 709 -9.01 -6.35 -33.63
CA GLU A 709 -10.43 -6.55 -33.31
C GLU A 709 -10.61 -7.08 -31.87
N ASN A 710 -9.82 -8.08 -31.46
CA ASN A 710 -9.79 -8.55 -30.07
C ASN A 710 -9.40 -7.41 -29.12
N GLY A 711 -8.34 -6.65 -29.44
CA GLY A 711 -7.94 -5.47 -28.67
C GLY A 711 -8.99 -4.35 -28.64
N GLN A 712 -9.88 -4.27 -29.63
CA GLN A 712 -11.00 -3.33 -29.65
C GLN A 712 -12.11 -3.75 -28.68
N GLN A 713 -12.39 -5.05 -28.56
CA GLN A 713 -13.31 -5.61 -27.55
C GLN A 713 -12.75 -5.48 -26.12
N ASP A 714 -11.44 -5.65 -25.94
CA ASP A 714 -10.77 -5.38 -24.66
C ASP A 714 -10.86 -3.89 -24.29
N ARG A 715 -10.58 -2.98 -25.23
CA ARG A 715 -10.75 -1.53 -25.00
C ARG A 715 -12.20 -1.15 -24.68
N LEU A 716 -13.19 -1.77 -25.32
CA LEU A 716 -14.61 -1.56 -24.99
C LEU A 716 -14.95 -2.08 -23.59
N THR A 717 -14.39 -3.23 -23.19
CA THR A 717 -14.59 -3.82 -21.86
C THR A 717 -13.91 -2.99 -20.78
N LEU A 718 -12.71 -2.48 -21.04
CA LEU A 718 -11.99 -1.54 -20.18
C LEU A 718 -12.75 -0.22 -20.04
N ALA A 719 -13.29 0.34 -21.13
CA ALA A 719 -14.10 1.56 -21.10
C ALA A 719 -15.41 1.39 -20.30
N LYS A 720 -16.06 0.23 -20.40
CA LYS A 720 -17.22 -0.13 -19.56
C LYS A 720 -16.84 -0.20 -18.08
N LYS A 721 -15.73 -0.86 -17.73
CA LYS A 721 -15.20 -0.91 -16.35
C LYS A 721 -14.85 0.50 -15.84
N LEU A 722 -14.19 1.33 -16.65
CA LEU A 722 -13.81 2.71 -16.31
C LEU A 722 -15.03 3.60 -16.06
N ASN A 723 -16.06 3.53 -16.91
CA ASN A 723 -17.32 4.25 -16.69
C ASN A 723 -18.06 3.75 -15.45
N HIS A 724 -18.06 2.44 -15.16
CA HIS A 724 -18.63 1.91 -13.92
C HIS A 724 -17.90 2.43 -12.67
N LEU A 725 -16.56 2.42 -12.68
CA LEU A 725 -15.73 3.02 -11.63
C LEU A 725 -16.01 4.53 -11.49
N ARG A 726 -16.16 5.27 -12.58
CA ARG A 726 -16.51 6.70 -12.56
C ARG A 726 -17.88 6.94 -11.92
N ILE A 727 -18.88 6.11 -12.22
CA ILE A 727 -20.21 6.16 -11.58
C ILE A 727 -20.12 5.82 -10.09
N LEU A 728 -19.32 4.81 -9.71
CA LEU A 728 -19.06 4.48 -8.31
C LEU A 728 -18.40 5.66 -7.57
N ILE A 729 -17.37 6.28 -8.13
CA ILE A 729 -16.69 7.46 -7.55
C ILE A 729 -17.65 8.64 -7.36
N ILE A 730 -18.50 8.93 -8.35
CA ILE A 730 -19.54 9.98 -8.24
C ILE A 730 -20.52 9.63 -7.11
N ASN A 731 -20.97 8.37 -7.02
CA ASN A 731 -21.89 7.93 -5.98
C ASN A 731 -21.26 7.90 -4.58
N THR A 732 -19.97 7.56 -4.44
CA THR A 732 -19.26 7.66 -3.16
C THR A 732 -19.03 9.11 -2.77
N ASN A 733 -18.74 10.01 -3.73
CA ASN A 733 -18.59 11.43 -3.46
C ASN A 733 -19.91 12.07 -3.03
N HIS A 734 -21.05 11.72 -3.64
CA HIS A 734 -22.36 12.16 -3.17
C HIS A 734 -22.69 11.64 -1.75
N LYS A 735 -22.36 10.38 -1.44
CA LYS A 735 -22.48 9.85 -0.07
C LYS A 735 -21.56 10.57 0.92
N LEU A 736 -20.32 10.86 0.53
CA LEU A 736 -19.36 11.61 1.35
C LEU A 736 -19.87 13.04 1.61
N MET A 737 -20.42 13.71 0.60
CA MET A 737 -21.04 15.03 0.75
C MET A 737 -22.26 14.99 1.68
N ALA A 738 -23.12 13.97 1.56
CA ALA A 738 -24.26 13.80 2.47
C ALA A 738 -23.80 13.59 3.93
N VAL A 739 -22.85 12.66 4.16
CA VAL A 739 -22.29 12.41 5.51
C VAL A 739 -21.52 13.62 6.05
N SER A 740 -20.84 14.39 5.19
CA SER A 740 -20.15 15.64 5.57
C SER A 740 -21.15 16.75 5.95
N ALA A 741 -22.26 16.88 5.22
CA ALA A 741 -23.35 17.80 5.55
C ALA A 741 -24.05 17.39 6.85
N GLU A 742 -24.35 16.10 7.05
CA GLU A 742 -24.87 15.57 8.31
C GLU A 742 -23.90 15.85 9.47
N LEU A 743 -22.60 15.55 9.32
CA LEU A 743 -21.58 15.84 10.32
C LEU A 743 -21.52 17.33 10.66
N SER A 744 -21.58 18.20 9.65
CA SER A 744 -21.59 19.66 9.82
C SER A 744 -22.84 20.13 10.59
N MET A 745 -24.02 19.56 10.28
CA MET A 745 -25.25 19.83 11.05
C MET A 745 -25.16 19.32 12.49
N LYS A 746 -24.57 18.15 12.73
CA LYS A 746 -24.35 17.62 14.08
C LYS A 746 -23.33 18.45 14.87
N GLN A 747 -22.27 18.95 14.22
CA GLN A 747 -21.30 19.87 14.82
C GLN A 747 -21.96 21.21 15.17
N ALA A 748 -22.75 21.81 14.27
CA ALA A 748 -23.49 23.03 14.55
C ALA A 748 -24.47 22.86 15.72
N ALA A 749 -25.22 21.75 15.76
CA ALA A 749 -26.11 21.43 16.88
C ALA A 749 -25.35 21.22 18.20
N ALA A 750 -24.20 20.53 18.17
CA ALA A 750 -23.36 20.33 19.35
C ALA A 750 -22.75 21.65 19.86
N LEU A 751 -22.36 22.57 18.97
CA LEU A 751 -21.89 23.91 19.34
C LEU A 751 -23.02 24.76 19.95
N SER A 752 -24.24 24.70 19.40
CA SER A 752 -25.42 25.37 19.97
C SER A 752 -25.70 24.87 21.39
N LEU A 753 -25.75 23.55 21.59
CA LEU A 753 -25.94 22.94 22.91
C LEU A 753 -24.79 23.26 23.87
N GLN A 754 -23.54 23.33 23.39
CA GLN A 754 -22.40 23.74 24.21
C GLN A 754 -22.48 25.22 24.62
N GLN A 755 -23.04 26.09 23.77
CA GLN A 755 -23.29 27.48 24.13
C GLN A 755 -24.46 27.60 25.12
N GLU A 756 -25.58 26.90 24.90
CA GLU A 756 -26.69 26.84 25.87
C GLU A 756 -26.22 26.35 27.24
N ILE A 757 -25.36 25.32 27.29
CA ILE A 757 -24.76 24.83 28.55
C ILE A 757 -23.96 25.95 29.23
N LYS A 758 -23.06 26.64 28.51
CA LYS A 758 -22.27 27.76 29.06
C LYS A 758 -23.15 28.92 29.54
N GLU A 759 -24.23 29.24 28.81
CA GLU A 759 -25.18 30.28 29.22
C GLU A 759 -25.96 29.88 30.47
N LYS A 760 -26.28 28.58 30.63
CA LYS A 760 -26.93 28.02 31.83
C LYS A 760 -25.97 27.92 33.02
N GLU A 761 -24.71 27.54 32.81
CA GLU A 761 -23.64 27.61 33.82
C GLU A 761 -23.46 29.06 34.30
N LEU A 762 -23.33 30.03 33.37
CA LEU A 762 -23.23 31.45 33.71
C LEU A 762 -24.51 32.00 34.37
N GLN A 763 -25.69 31.45 34.08
CA GLN A 763 -26.91 31.76 34.85
C GLN A 763 -26.81 31.20 36.28
N MET A 764 -26.47 29.92 36.45
CA MET A 764 -26.30 29.28 37.76
C MET A 764 -25.26 30.00 38.64
N ASP A 765 -24.10 30.39 38.10
CA ASP A 765 -23.07 31.13 38.82
C ASP A 765 -23.55 32.50 39.32
N ARG A 766 -24.48 33.15 38.59
CA ARG A 766 -25.10 34.42 39.01
C ARG A 766 -26.16 34.16 40.07
N CYS A 767 -27.01 33.15 39.88
CA CYS A 767 -28.00 32.72 40.87
C CYS A 767 -27.34 32.35 42.22
N GLN A 768 -26.20 31.66 42.18
CA GLN A 768 -25.47 31.26 43.37
C GLN A 768 -24.81 32.46 44.08
N ARG A 769 -24.12 33.35 43.35
CA ARG A 769 -23.56 34.57 43.96
C ARG A 769 -24.62 35.48 44.58
N GLN A 770 -25.77 35.65 43.92
CA GLN A 770 -26.90 36.38 44.51
C GLN A 770 -27.40 35.69 45.79
N LEU A 771 -27.49 34.36 45.82
CA LEU A 771 -27.85 33.61 47.04
C LEU A 771 -26.82 33.77 48.16
N GLU A 772 -25.53 33.78 47.84
CA GLU A 772 -24.41 34.02 48.78
C GLU A 772 -24.42 35.46 49.34
N GLU A 773 -24.83 36.45 48.51
CA GLU A 773 -25.10 37.84 48.92
C GLU A 773 -26.43 38.02 49.69
N GLY A 774 -27.22 36.94 49.88
CA GLY A 774 -28.52 36.98 50.55
C GLY A 774 -29.66 37.57 49.69
N LEU A 775 -29.42 37.77 48.40
CA LEU A 775 -30.36 38.28 47.41
C LEU A 775 -31.17 37.15 46.73
N PRO A 776 -32.31 37.47 46.08
CA PRO A 776 -33.09 36.50 45.32
C PRO A 776 -32.28 35.91 44.15
N PRO A 777 -32.25 34.57 43.96
CA PRO A 777 -31.39 33.94 42.93
C PRO A 777 -31.75 34.27 41.48
N CYS A 778 -32.98 34.68 41.17
CA CYS A 778 -33.31 35.23 39.86
C CYS A 778 -34.51 36.20 39.94
N PRO A 779 -34.70 37.07 38.94
CA PRO A 779 -35.82 38.02 38.90
C PRO A 779 -37.19 37.33 38.93
N GLU A 780 -37.32 36.13 38.36
CA GLU A 780 -38.60 35.40 38.34
C GLU A 780 -38.99 34.91 39.75
N ILE A 781 -38.01 34.41 40.52
CA ILE A 781 -38.20 34.01 41.93
C ILE A 781 -38.47 35.25 42.79
N GLU A 782 -37.80 36.38 42.52
CA GLU A 782 -38.12 37.64 43.20
C GLU A 782 -39.54 38.10 42.88
N GLU A 783 -39.99 38.00 41.63
CA GLU A 783 -41.36 38.29 41.23
C GLU A 783 -42.37 37.35 41.89
N GLU A 784 -42.13 36.04 41.94
CA GLU A 784 -43.01 35.10 42.65
C GLU A 784 -43.07 35.38 44.14
N TRP A 785 -41.94 35.71 44.76
CA TRP A 785 -41.89 36.13 46.17
C TRP A 785 -42.67 37.43 46.38
N LYS A 786 -42.50 38.44 45.51
CA LYS A 786 -43.28 39.69 45.50
C LYS A 786 -44.78 39.42 45.27
N ARG A 787 -45.17 38.46 44.41
CA ARG A 787 -46.57 38.01 44.21
C ARG A 787 -47.11 37.39 45.50
N MET A 788 -46.40 36.44 46.12
CA MET A 788 -46.80 35.83 47.39
C MET A 788 -46.90 36.85 48.53
N LEU A 789 -46.01 37.85 48.58
CA LEU A 789 -46.08 38.93 49.57
C LEU A 789 -47.31 39.83 49.36
N ARG A 790 -47.64 40.15 48.09
CA ARG A 790 -48.88 40.87 47.74
C ARG A 790 -50.13 40.08 48.12
N ASP A 791 -50.16 38.77 47.89
CA ASP A 791 -51.30 37.92 48.22
C ASP A 791 -51.42 37.61 49.72
N LYS A 792 -50.30 37.52 50.45
CA LYS A 792 -50.32 37.49 51.93
C LYS A 792 -50.90 38.79 52.48
N LYS A 793 -50.50 39.95 51.95
CA LYS A 793 -51.09 41.26 52.30
C LYS A 793 -52.56 41.39 51.87
N ARG A 794 -52.99 40.73 50.78
CA ARG A 794 -54.40 40.66 50.35
C ARG A 794 -55.23 39.88 51.38
N ARG A 795 -54.87 38.61 51.61
CA ARG A 795 -55.55 37.72 52.58
C ARG A 795 -55.61 38.30 54.00
N GLN A 796 -54.59 39.05 54.40
CA GLN A 796 -54.56 39.77 55.67
C GLN A 796 -55.64 40.87 55.74
N ARG A 797 -55.76 41.72 54.71
CA ARG A 797 -56.86 42.71 54.63
C ARG A 797 -58.22 42.02 54.54
N ASP A 798 -58.33 40.93 53.78
CA ASP A 798 -59.57 40.16 53.67
C ASP A 798 -60.00 39.56 55.03
N LYS A 799 -59.05 39.23 55.93
CA LYS A 799 -59.31 38.82 57.33
C LYS A 799 -59.78 40.03 58.16
N GLU A 800 -59.04 41.13 58.12
CA GLU A 800 -59.33 42.36 58.86
C GLU A 800 -60.69 42.98 58.48
N GLU A 801 -61.09 42.93 57.21
CA GLU A 801 -62.43 43.38 56.78
C GLU A 801 -63.54 42.46 57.30
N ARG A 802 -63.35 41.14 57.31
CA ARG A 802 -64.33 40.19 57.92
C ARG A 802 -64.47 40.43 59.42
N GLU A 803 -63.37 40.68 60.13
CA GLU A 803 -63.37 41.02 61.54
C GLU A 803 -64.07 42.38 61.79
N ARG A 804 -63.84 43.39 60.94
CA ARG A 804 -64.57 44.68 60.97
C ARG A 804 -66.06 44.52 60.68
N PHE A 805 -66.46 43.66 59.73
CA PHE A 805 -67.86 43.35 59.45
C PHE A 805 -68.52 42.64 60.64
N TYR A 806 -67.83 41.67 61.25
CA TYR A 806 -68.31 40.97 62.45
C TYR A 806 -68.47 41.89 63.66
N LEU A 807 -67.51 42.80 63.90
CA LEU A 807 -67.61 43.85 64.91
C LEU A 807 -68.75 44.83 64.62
N ARG A 808 -68.91 45.29 63.37
CA ARG A 808 -69.99 46.19 62.96
C ARG A 808 -71.36 45.53 63.11
N GLY A 809 -71.47 44.22 62.82
CA GLY A 809 -72.67 43.42 63.09
C GLY A 809 -72.98 43.29 64.58
N LYS A 810 -71.97 43.06 65.44
CA LYS A 810 -72.16 43.09 66.90
C LYS A 810 -72.63 44.45 67.41
N ILE A 811 -72.06 45.55 66.89
CA ILE A 811 -72.49 46.91 67.24
C ILE A 811 -73.94 47.16 66.81
N PHE A 812 -74.33 46.73 65.60
CA PHE A 812 -75.71 46.84 65.11
C PHE A 812 -76.70 46.06 65.98
N VAL A 813 -76.39 44.82 66.35
CA VAL A 813 -77.22 44.04 67.29
C VAL A 813 -77.30 44.71 68.67
N ALA A 814 -76.19 45.29 69.15
CA ALA A 814 -76.18 46.03 70.42
C ALA A 814 -77.02 47.31 70.38
N THR A 815 -77.04 48.06 69.27
CA THR A 815 -77.92 49.24 69.12
C THR A 815 -79.38 48.86 68.95
N VAL A 816 -79.73 47.80 68.21
CA VAL A 816 -81.12 47.31 68.12
C VAL A 816 -81.64 46.83 69.49
N ASN A 817 -80.82 46.12 70.26
CA ASN A 817 -81.14 45.74 71.64
C ASN A 817 -81.21 46.95 72.57
N GLY A 818 -80.39 47.99 72.37
CA GLY A 818 -80.45 49.24 73.12
C GLY A 818 -81.73 50.04 72.85
N VAL A 819 -82.13 50.17 71.58
CA VAL A 819 -83.37 50.86 71.18
C VAL A 819 -84.60 50.15 71.76
N THR A 820 -84.68 48.83 71.65
CA THR A 820 -85.82 48.06 72.23
C THR A 820 -85.88 48.13 73.76
N ILE A 821 -84.74 48.29 74.45
CA ILE A 821 -84.71 48.60 75.89
C ILE A 821 -85.22 50.02 76.17
N ILE A 822 -84.86 51.01 75.35
CA ILE A 822 -85.35 52.40 75.49
C ILE A 822 -86.86 52.48 75.22
N GLU A 823 -87.38 51.79 74.20
CA GLU A 823 -88.81 51.70 73.91
C GLU A 823 -89.58 51.02 75.06
N ALA A 824 -89.03 49.96 75.66
CA ALA A 824 -89.60 49.32 76.84
C ALA A 824 -89.59 50.25 78.08
N LEU A 825 -88.56 51.09 78.24
CA LEU A 825 -88.50 52.12 79.30
C LEU A 825 -89.49 53.26 79.05
N GLN A 826 -89.70 53.69 77.80
CA GLN A 826 -90.72 54.68 77.45
C GLN A 826 -92.15 54.14 77.64
N LEU A 827 -92.42 52.89 77.26
CA LEU A 827 -93.72 52.22 77.49
C LEU A 827 -94.03 52.06 78.99
N SER A 828 -93.04 51.70 79.80
CA SER A 828 -93.22 51.61 81.26
C SER A 828 -93.37 52.98 81.93
N PHE A 829 -92.68 54.02 81.44
CA PHE A 829 -92.89 55.40 81.91
C PHE A 829 -94.30 55.93 81.54
N ALA A 830 -94.81 55.61 80.36
CA ALA A 830 -96.17 55.93 79.93
C ALA A 830 -97.25 55.21 80.77
N LEU A 831 -97.00 53.96 81.17
CA LEU A 831 -97.85 53.23 82.11
C LEU A 831 -97.85 53.84 83.52
N ILE A 832 -96.71 54.34 83.99
CA ILE A 832 -96.62 55.05 85.28
C ILE A 832 -97.38 56.39 85.21
N CYS A 833 -97.25 57.14 84.11
CA CYS A 833 -97.96 58.41 83.94
C CYS A 833 -99.48 58.24 83.82
N THR A 834 -99.97 57.17 83.18
CA THR A 834 -101.42 56.91 83.06
C THR A 834 -102.04 56.37 84.35
N ALA A 835 -101.27 55.72 85.22
CA ALA A 835 -101.72 55.32 86.56
C ALA A 835 -101.90 56.51 87.53
N GLY A 836 -101.28 57.66 87.28
CA GLY A 836 -101.26 58.81 88.19
C GLY A 836 -102.48 59.75 88.15
N VAL A 837 -103.46 59.51 87.26
CA VAL A 837 -104.56 60.47 86.99
C VAL A 837 -105.92 60.06 87.58
N ILE A 838 -106.09 58.80 88.03
CA ILE A 838 -107.31 58.33 88.68
C ILE A 838 -107.17 58.51 90.21
N GLY A 839 -107.22 59.76 90.65
CA GLY A 839 -107.04 60.12 92.07
C GLY A 839 -107.54 61.53 92.44
N ALA A 840 -108.50 62.09 91.70
CA ALA A 840 -108.98 63.47 91.87
C ALA A 840 -110.45 63.69 91.48
N ARG A 841 -111.36 62.82 91.93
CA ARG A 841 -112.80 63.13 92.10
C ARG A 841 -113.49 62.08 92.98
#